data_AF-A0A383W153-F1
#
_entry.id   AF-A0A383W153-F1
#
_cell.length_a   1.000
_cell.length_b   1.000
_cell.length_c   1.000
_cell.angle_alpha   90.00
_cell.angle_beta   90.00
_cell.angle_gamma   90.00
#
_symmetry.space_group_name_H-M   'P 1'
#
loop_
_entity.id
_entity.type
_entity.pdbx_description
1 polymer ?
#
loop_
_entity_poly.entity_id
_entity_poly.type
_entity_poly.pdbx_seq_one_letter_code
_entity_poly.pdbx_strand_id
1 'polypeptide(L)'
;MAPAPTAEAVQQVLARVLPSLDCASLAVLACSSKGLRAAVDALFSSSSTALLLLHKSVRTAAARSKNCSAAVQRVCQHRCFEPSSILQGRAALLSTPMVPVAAAEALASAGLCFTYQEALEACARPVAGAWVWIQAGAVPDAPELAKLLVCDKIWDVEGTDAVYEGIKQQIAKALDALDPAQLPGILQLAVNLQQQTRTMHSLHLTGLMKALSNDNQQLRPQQQQALQQQVTPQLLQQLLDRMNKQCSPAYRDEISSTLCQLPAGAAITVDAIAALLKQAVQCGNANVVRSLQWLPASHSLDPEAVAGVLQQVLLQGAGDMSFALLELAAAQHIPAQRMQQLLQLVPALYSLEPEACLRSSILHPKLLKLPGAAAMLPASVAAVLRSVLEHQPNDLRAVDGNRNPVLLLLAMPAAQHIAPADYVSVMMVPLLKADRCHLKLLCEQPAAEALEAEHVCKLLGVLLQHRVVDSSSSTWRPGADLLLGLTAAGEMGSEQIEDLLQHVRFCPCDSWMLRQLLLLPCAEFVDMDVLWSLLELAVARGDVDMTETLCDILTEHAVSLSIDATADLAEQALQHHEPVAERVLRLLLAVNEEQGAYHFHPSDAQLLRVMRMLRTAAHRRHVRALQWISQLPGKAAVQSHQLASLMQEILRSRNYAAARVLLLELPAVQRLAPDDAEQLLLLAIEVVGDLAADQSMLEHDSIAADVVRNIALLPGIGQLGADRLKVAMRAALQRQAAAVRCRMKSGRFSRSSQSSVQAPKTALDSAVAALCGVREAGSTAADGSIWITSSSSSGVDDGRCAALQLPAAVVQELLLLALQLHSWHAVQSLCQCSSVQQFTPTDVVLLLQQAARVVPGHVSNDQAQQAAAVAVCDALCSLPAVRQLSCEGLAPVLQMAVPINGPLNRLLVQRLSQLPAAKQLSRCVVDGLLVAAGAPEMMQVLLPLSAFQDVCVGSFLPKLSTCSVFARVVEHISVFCGWSVGNCEVH
;
A
#
# COMPACT_ATOMS: atom_id res chain seq x y z
N MET A 1 29.35 17.43 -18.89
CA MET A 1 29.86 16.85 -17.63
C MET A 1 30.03 17.99 -16.64
N ALA A 2 29.28 17.99 -15.53
CA ALA A 2 29.39 19.01 -14.49
C ALA A 2 30.48 18.63 -13.46
N PRO A 3 31.20 19.58 -12.85
CA PRO A 3 32.24 19.28 -11.85
C PRO A 3 31.63 18.77 -10.54
N ALA A 4 32.32 17.85 -9.87
CA ALA A 4 31.91 17.27 -8.59
C ALA A 4 31.92 18.32 -7.46
N PRO A 5 30.96 18.27 -6.52
CA PRO A 5 30.88 19.24 -5.42
C PRO A 5 32.09 19.10 -4.47
N THR A 6 32.57 20.24 -3.96
CA THR A 6 33.68 20.31 -3.00
C THR A 6 33.26 19.73 -1.65
N ALA A 7 34.21 19.16 -0.90
CA ALA A 7 33.96 18.53 0.41
C ALA A 7 33.25 19.47 1.40
N GLU A 8 33.53 20.77 1.32
CA GLU A 8 32.93 21.81 2.16
C GLU A 8 31.44 22.03 1.86
N ALA A 9 31.02 21.92 0.60
CA ALA A 9 29.61 22.00 0.21
C ALA A 9 28.82 20.78 0.70
N VAL A 10 29.43 19.59 0.68
CA VAL A 10 28.83 18.36 1.22
C VAL A 10 28.68 18.45 2.74
N GLN A 11 29.65 19.05 3.43
CA GLN A 11 29.63 19.22 4.88
C GLN A 11 28.55 20.22 5.35
N GLN A 12 28.34 21.32 4.60
CA GLN A 12 27.26 22.28 4.89
C GLN A 12 25.86 21.73 4.62
N VAL A 13 25.70 20.88 3.60
CA VAL A 13 24.43 20.20 3.32
C VAL A 13 24.12 19.15 4.39
N LEU A 14 25.10 18.34 4.80
CA LEU A 14 24.92 17.36 5.86
C LEU A 14 24.62 18.01 7.22
N ALA A 15 25.26 19.12 7.57
CA ALA A 15 24.98 19.85 8.82
C ALA A 15 23.54 20.39 8.91
N ARG A 16 22.89 20.68 7.77
CA ARG A 16 21.49 21.12 7.72
C ARG A 16 20.48 19.98 7.74
N VAL A 17 20.86 18.79 7.24
CA VAL A 17 19.96 17.64 7.07
C VAL A 17 20.04 16.64 8.24
N LEU A 18 21.18 16.57 8.93
CA LEU A 18 21.40 15.68 10.08
C LEU A 18 20.43 15.84 11.27
N PRO A 19 19.88 17.03 11.59
CA PRO A 19 18.92 17.17 12.69
C PRO A 19 17.56 16.51 12.46
N SER A 20 17.20 16.20 11.20
CA SER A 20 15.86 15.72 10.82
C SER A 20 15.79 14.26 10.37
N LEU A 21 16.93 13.56 10.28
CA LEU A 21 16.97 12.15 9.84
C LEU A 21 17.00 11.19 11.04
N ASP A 22 16.20 10.13 10.97
CA ASP A 22 16.28 9.03 11.92
C ASP A 22 17.45 8.06 11.59
N CYS A 23 17.81 7.22 12.57
CA CYS A 23 18.98 6.34 12.45
C CYS A 23 18.84 5.26 11.35
N ALA A 24 17.60 4.90 10.98
CA ALA A 24 17.34 3.94 9.91
C ALA A 24 17.62 4.55 8.52
N SER A 25 17.23 5.81 8.33
CA SER A 25 17.46 6.56 7.10
C SER A 25 18.95 6.85 6.85
N LEU A 26 19.71 7.09 7.93
CA LEU A 26 21.18 7.26 7.89
C LEU A 26 21.92 5.97 7.47
N ALA A 27 21.44 4.80 7.92
CA ALA A 27 22.03 3.51 7.55
C ALA A 27 21.79 3.15 6.07
N VAL A 28 20.62 3.49 5.52
CA VAL A 28 20.28 3.29 4.11
C VAL A 28 21.07 4.25 3.20
N LEU A 29 21.25 5.51 3.61
CA LEU A 29 22.06 6.50 2.88
C LEU A 29 23.56 6.16 2.85
N ALA A 30 24.09 5.52 3.90
CA ALA A 30 25.49 5.08 3.95
C ALA A 30 25.79 3.85 3.06
N CYS A 31 24.76 3.17 2.54
CA CYS A 31 24.88 1.98 1.71
C CYS A 31 24.76 2.24 0.20
N SER A 32 24.32 3.44 -0.22
CA SER A 32 24.04 3.75 -1.63
C SER A 32 25.19 4.45 -2.39
N SER A 33 26.24 4.94 -1.69
CA SER A 33 27.34 5.66 -2.33
C SER A 33 28.68 5.57 -1.57
N LYS A 34 29.76 5.23 -2.29
CA LYS A 34 31.13 5.17 -1.74
C LYS A 34 31.65 6.53 -1.22
N GLY A 35 31.21 7.64 -1.82
CA GLY A 35 31.61 8.99 -1.40
C GLY A 35 30.96 9.42 -0.09
N LEU A 36 29.72 8.99 0.17
CA LEU A 36 29.01 9.30 1.41
C LEU A 36 29.56 8.49 2.59
N ARG A 37 29.96 7.23 2.34
CA ARG A 37 30.62 6.38 3.34
C ARG A 37 31.92 7.00 3.85
N ALA A 38 32.76 7.53 2.96
CA ALA A 38 34.00 8.21 3.36
C ALA A 38 33.77 9.49 4.18
N ALA A 39 32.69 10.23 3.92
CA ALA A 39 32.33 11.42 4.70
C ALA A 39 31.79 11.07 6.10
N VAL A 40 31.06 9.95 6.22
CA VAL A 40 30.59 9.42 7.51
C VAL A 40 31.77 8.88 8.33
N ASP A 41 32.70 8.15 7.71
CA ASP A 41 33.91 7.65 8.39
C ASP A 41 34.80 8.80 8.90
N ALA A 42 34.92 9.90 8.13
CA ALA A 42 35.61 11.11 8.56
C ALA A 42 34.94 11.81 9.75
N LEU A 43 33.59 11.85 9.80
CA LEU A 43 32.81 12.36 10.93
C LEU A 43 33.00 11.53 12.22
N PHE A 44 33.20 10.22 12.11
CA PHE A 44 33.43 9.32 13.25
C PHE A 44 34.87 9.31 13.79
N SER A 45 35.83 9.90 13.06
CA SER A 45 37.22 10.08 13.55
C SER A 45 37.36 11.17 14.64
N SER A 46 36.32 11.98 14.86
CA SER A 46 36.23 13.00 15.92
C SER A 46 35.66 12.40 17.21
N SER A 47 36.51 12.16 18.21
CA SER A 47 36.18 11.40 19.43
C SER A 47 35.03 11.98 20.25
N SER A 48 34.84 13.30 20.24
CA SER A 48 33.78 14.00 20.99
C SER A 48 32.41 13.94 20.30
N THR A 49 32.37 13.89 18.97
CA THR A 49 31.11 13.78 18.21
C THR A 49 30.54 12.36 18.26
N ALA A 50 31.41 11.35 18.21
CA ALA A 50 31.02 9.94 18.35
C ALA A 50 30.41 9.64 19.73
N LEU A 51 31.00 10.19 20.81
CA LEU A 51 30.47 10.04 22.18
C LEU A 51 29.13 10.75 22.38
N LEU A 52 28.94 11.94 21.79
CA LEU A 52 27.68 12.68 21.85
C LEU A 52 26.55 11.95 21.10
N LEU A 53 26.86 11.37 19.94
CA LEU A 53 25.89 10.58 19.18
C LEU A 53 25.56 9.27 19.91
N LEU A 54 26.56 8.57 20.46
CA LEU A 54 26.34 7.35 21.25
C LEU A 54 25.45 7.62 22.49
N HIS A 55 25.72 8.73 23.20
CA HIS A 55 24.91 9.16 24.34
C HIS A 55 23.47 9.49 23.91
N LYS A 56 23.28 10.15 22.75
CA LYS A 56 21.95 10.50 22.23
C LYS A 56 21.18 9.26 21.76
N SER A 57 21.86 8.29 21.14
CA SER A 57 21.30 7.01 20.68
C SER A 57 20.90 6.10 21.85
N VAL A 58 21.73 6.02 22.89
CA VAL A 58 21.41 5.24 24.12
C VAL A 58 20.23 5.88 24.86
N ARG A 59 20.19 7.22 24.94
CA ARG A 59 19.08 7.95 25.59
C ARG A 59 17.75 7.80 24.83
N THR A 60 17.77 7.80 23.49
CA THR A 60 16.57 7.56 22.66
C THR A 60 16.13 6.09 22.66
N ALA A 61 17.06 5.14 22.73
CA ALA A 61 16.74 3.73 22.86
C ALA A 61 16.19 3.37 24.26
N ALA A 62 16.71 4.00 25.32
CA ALA A 62 16.19 3.86 26.69
C ALA A 62 14.80 4.48 26.85
N ALA A 63 14.50 5.60 26.17
CA ALA A 63 13.18 6.22 26.18
C ALA A 63 12.09 5.37 25.51
N ARG A 64 12.45 4.37 24.68
CA ARG A 64 11.49 3.52 23.93
C ARG A 64 11.42 2.07 24.42
N SER A 65 12.30 1.63 25.31
CA SER A 65 12.41 0.24 25.77
C SER A 65 12.28 0.16 27.29
N LYS A 66 11.35 -0.65 27.81
CA LYS A 66 11.21 -0.92 29.26
C LYS A 66 12.41 -1.68 29.87
N ASN A 67 13.40 -2.10 29.06
CA ASN A 67 14.60 -2.78 29.53
C ASN A 67 15.86 -2.17 28.88
N CYS A 68 16.61 -1.40 29.66
CA CYS A 68 17.86 -0.76 29.21
C CYS A 68 18.97 -1.76 28.83
N SER A 69 19.01 -2.96 29.43
CA SER A 69 20.08 -3.93 29.16
C SER A 69 20.03 -4.52 27.74
N ALA A 70 18.83 -4.78 27.20
CA ALA A 70 18.66 -5.36 25.86
C ALA A 70 18.96 -4.35 24.73
N ALA A 71 18.73 -3.06 24.97
CA ALA A 71 19.02 -2.00 24.01
C ALA A 71 20.53 -1.78 23.85
N VAL A 72 21.27 -1.78 24.96
CA VAL A 72 22.73 -1.71 24.96
C VAL A 72 23.34 -2.95 24.30
N GLN A 73 22.80 -4.14 24.58
CA GLN A 73 23.26 -5.39 23.99
C GLN A 73 23.08 -5.45 22.46
N ARG A 74 21.99 -4.89 21.90
CA ARG A 74 21.79 -4.79 20.45
C ARG A 74 22.74 -3.82 19.75
N VAL A 75 23.07 -2.70 20.39
CA VAL A 75 24.05 -1.74 19.86
C VAL A 75 25.45 -2.35 19.83
N CYS A 76 25.81 -3.14 20.85
CA CYS A 76 27.10 -3.84 20.90
C CYS A 76 27.21 -5.06 19.95
N GLN A 77 26.09 -5.62 19.45
CA GLN A 77 26.09 -6.77 18.54
C GLN A 77 26.33 -6.41 17.06
N HIS A 78 26.20 -5.13 16.68
CA HIS A 78 26.62 -4.65 15.36
C HIS A 78 28.14 -4.44 15.33
N ARG A 79 28.86 -5.39 14.71
CA ARG A 79 30.34 -5.47 14.60
C ARG A 79 30.96 -4.30 13.80
N CYS A 80 31.03 -3.10 14.37
CA CYS A 80 31.65 -1.94 13.71
C CYS A 80 32.75 -1.22 14.54
N PHE A 81 33.23 -1.78 15.65
CA PHE A 81 34.39 -1.20 16.36
C PHE A 81 35.55 -2.19 16.42
N GLU A 82 36.71 -1.76 15.90
CA GLU A 82 37.96 -2.49 16.09
C GLU A 82 38.38 -2.47 17.57
N PRO A 83 39.04 -3.54 18.09
CA PRO A 83 39.53 -3.62 19.47
C PRO A 83 40.47 -2.46 19.88
N SER A 84 41.12 -1.82 18.92
CA SER A 84 42.02 -0.67 19.10
C SER A 84 41.28 0.58 19.63
N SER A 85 40.01 0.76 19.28
CA SER A 85 39.18 1.92 19.70
C SER A 85 38.73 1.84 21.16
N ILE A 86 38.65 0.62 21.73
CA ILE A 86 38.26 0.37 23.13
C ILE A 86 39.40 0.77 24.09
N LEU A 87 40.66 0.57 23.68
CA LEU A 87 41.83 0.99 24.46
C LEU A 87 42.01 2.53 24.47
N GLN A 88 41.67 3.21 23.37
CA GLN A 88 41.68 4.69 23.33
C GLN A 88 40.54 5.30 24.16
N GLY A 89 39.36 4.68 24.20
CA GLY A 89 38.26 5.10 25.08
C GLY A 89 38.60 4.98 26.57
N ARG A 90 39.39 3.96 26.94
CA ARG A 90 39.87 3.74 28.32
C ARG A 90 40.84 4.84 28.79
N ALA A 91 41.71 5.35 27.90
CA ALA A 91 42.61 6.45 28.21
C ALA A 91 41.92 7.83 28.28
N ALA A 92 40.87 8.04 27.48
CA ALA A 92 40.08 9.28 27.47
C ALA A 92 39.16 9.43 28.71
N LEU A 93 38.64 8.33 29.24
CA LEU A 93 37.79 8.33 30.46
C LEU A 93 38.59 8.58 31.75
N LEU A 94 39.84 8.11 31.81
CA LEU A 94 40.73 8.33 32.96
C LEU A 94 41.33 9.75 32.99
N SER A 95 41.13 10.55 31.94
CA SER A 95 41.61 11.94 31.86
C SER A 95 40.52 13.00 32.06
N THR A 96 39.25 12.60 32.23
CA THR A 96 38.15 13.54 32.50
C THR A 96 37.87 13.71 34.01
N PRO A 97 37.90 14.94 34.56
CA PRO A 97 37.86 15.18 36.00
C PRO A 97 36.49 14.95 36.67
N MET A 98 35.42 14.69 35.92
CA MET A 98 34.13 14.25 36.46
C MET A 98 33.43 13.29 35.49
N VAL A 99 33.16 12.07 35.96
CA VAL A 99 32.37 11.07 35.23
C VAL A 99 30.96 11.01 35.86
N PRO A 100 29.87 11.16 35.08
CA PRO A 100 28.51 11.02 35.59
C PRO A 100 28.23 9.59 36.10
N VAL A 101 27.51 9.46 37.22
CA VAL A 101 27.23 8.16 37.89
C VAL A 101 26.63 7.11 36.95
N ALA A 102 25.71 7.52 36.06
CA ALA A 102 25.12 6.62 35.08
C ALA A 102 26.12 6.07 34.04
N ALA A 103 27.19 6.81 33.72
CA ALA A 103 28.25 6.36 32.83
C ALA A 103 29.19 5.37 33.55
N ALA A 104 29.43 5.57 34.85
CA ALA A 104 30.19 4.64 35.68
C ALA A 104 29.44 3.30 35.87
N GLU A 105 28.12 3.34 36.08
CA GLU A 105 27.28 2.14 36.20
C GLU A 105 27.18 1.36 34.87
N ALA A 106 27.11 2.05 33.73
CA ALA A 106 27.11 1.44 32.40
C ALA A 106 28.45 0.75 32.05
N LEU A 107 29.57 1.30 32.53
CA LEU A 107 30.91 0.71 32.32
C LEU A 107 31.17 -0.48 33.24
N ALA A 108 30.68 -0.43 34.50
CA ALA A 108 30.75 -1.55 35.43
C ALA A 108 29.91 -2.75 34.96
N SER A 109 28.72 -2.49 34.41
CA SER A 109 27.85 -3.52 33.82
C SER A 109 28.36 -4.09 32.49
N ALA A 110 29.33 -3.43 31.84
CA ALA A 110 30.04 -3.94 30.66
C ALA A 110 31.28 -4.81 30.99
N GLY A 111 31.52 -5.12 32.28
CA GLY A 111 32.57 -6.05 32.71
C GLY A 111 33.97 -5.44 32.88
N LEU A 112 34.10 -4.12 32.91
CA LEU A 112 35.35 -3.43 33.24
C LEU A 112 35.42 -3.20 34.76
N CYS A 113 36.24 -4.00 35.45
CA CYS A 113 36.47 -3.86 36.89
C CYS A 113 37.60 -2.86 37.17
N PHE A 114 37.40 -1.96 38.14
CA PHE A 114 38.46 -1.14 38.74
C PHE A 114 38.67 -1.59 40.18
N THR A 115 39.91 -1.65 40.62
CA THR A 115 40.23 -1.93 42.02
C THR A 115 40.10 -0.66 42.86
N TYR A 116 39.74 -0.81 44.14
CA TYR A 116 39.65 0.30 45.11
C TYR A 116 40.95 1.13 45.18
N GLN A 117 42.09 0.47 44.92
CA GLN A 117 43.42 1.07 44.89
C GLN A 117 43.65 1.95 43.64
N GLU A 118 43.15 1.56 42.47
CA GLU A 118 43.21 2.38 41.24
C GLU A 118 42.32 3.63 41.35
N ALA A 119 41.22 3.56 42.09
CA ALA A 119 40.38 4.73 42.39
C ALA A 119 41.06 5.71 43.37
N LEU A 120 41.80 5.19 44.36
CA LEU A 120 42.59 6.00 45.28
C LEU A 120 43.81 6.66 44.63
N GLU A 121 44.48 5.97 43.68
CA GLU A 121 45.61 6.54 42.92
C GLU A 121 45.17 7.66 41.97
N ALA A 122 43.96 7.57 41.39
CA ALA A 122 43.37 8.65 40.60
C ALA A 122 43.01 9.89 41.44
N CYS A 123 42.69 9.71 42.73
CA CYS A 123 42.39 10.79 43.68
C CYS A 123 43.63 11.43 44.32
N ALA A 124 44.86 10.98 44.01
CA ALA A 124 46.10 11.49 44.60
C ALA A 124 46.54 12.89 44.10
N ARG A 125 45.68 13.62 43.37
CA ARG A 125 45.87 15.05 43.08
C ARG A 125 44.84 15.87 43.85
N PRO A 126 45.25 16.95 44.55
CA PRO A 126 44.35 17.70 45.41
C PRO A 126 43.29 18.41 44.56
N VAL A 127 42.03 17.97 44.70
CA VAL A 127 40.85 18.73 44.28
C VAL A 127 40.14 19.18 45.54
N ALA A 128 40.02 20.50 45.72
CA ALA A 128 39.32 21.07 46.86
C ALA A 128 37.87 20.60 46.89
N GLY A 129 37.44 19.92 47.96
CA GLY A 129 36.02 19.59 48.16
C GLY A 129 35.67 18.30 48.92
N ALA A 130 36.61 17.53 49.46
CA ALA A 130 36.28 16.33 50.26
C ALA A 130 36.62 16.53 51.74
N TRP A 131 35.62 16.90 52.55
CA TRP A 131 35.69 16.82 54.01
C TRP A 131 34.81 15.65 54.46
N VAL A 132 35.42 14.54 54.89
CA VAL A 132 34.74 13.46 55.60
C VAL A 132 34.97 13.69 57.09
N TRP A 133 33.89 13.92 57.83
CA TRP A 133 33.92 14.16 59.28
C TRP A 133 33.93 12.86 60.06
N ILE A 134 34.79 12.80 61.09
CA ILE A 134 34.80 11.83 62.17
C ILE A 134 34.46 12.59 63.47
N GLN A 135 33.71 11.91 64.35
CA GLN A 135 33.56 12.12 65.81
C GLN A 135 32.43 13.03 66.31
N ALA A 136 31.57 12.45 67.16
CA ALA A 136 30.93 13.15 68.28
C ALA A 136 30.68 12.19 69.45
N GLY A 137 31.51 12.31 70.49
CA GLY A 137 31.17 11.90 71.85
C GLY A 137 31.37 13.11 72.75
N ALA A 138 30.32 13.48 73.50
CA ALA A 138 30.33 14.18 74.81
C ALA A 138 29.12 15.13 74.95
N VAL A 139 28.14 14.73 75.78
CA VAL A 139 27.36 15.62 76.66
C VAL A 139 27.07 14.83 77.96
N PRO A 140 27.39 15.36 79.16
CA PRO A 140 27.05 14.74 80.44
C PRO A 140 25.68 15.24 80.97
N ASP A 141 25.06 14.41 81.82
CA ASP A 141 23.83 14.64 82.63
C ASP A 141 22.46 14.24 82.03
N ALA A 142 22.25 12.93 81.82
CA ALA A 142 20.93 12.27 81.89
C ALA A 142 21.07 10.72 82.00
N PRO A 143 21.41 10.14 83.16
CA PRO A 143 21.87 8.74 83.22
C PRO A 143 20.80 7.64 83.02
N GLU A 144 19.50 7.95 83.09
CA GLU A 144 18.44 6.94 82.86
C GLU A 144 17.87 7.03 81.43
N LEU A 145 17.73 8.22 80.85
CA LEU A 145 17.31 8.38 79.44
C LEU A 145 18.46 8.05 78.46
N ALA A 146 19.71 8.34 78.83
CA ALA A 146 20.88 8.00 78.02
C ALA A 146 21.13 6.48 77.95
N LYS A 147 20.71 5.70 78.95
CA LYS A 147 20.76 4.23 78.88
C LYS A 147 19.83 3.64 77.82
N LEU A 148 18.73 4.32 77.50
CA LEU A 148 17.85 3.97 76.38
C LEU A 148 18.39 4.46 75.02
N LEU A 149 19.18 5.53 75.00
CA LEU A 149 19.68 6.17 73.77
C LEU A 149 21.04 5.62 73.29
N VAL A 150 21.82 4.94 74.13
CA VAL A 150 23.11 4.31 73.78
C VAL A 150 22.92 2.81 73.54
N CYS A 151 22.32 2.45 72.40
CA CYS A 151 22.30 1.08 71.89
C CYS A 151 22.56 1.08 70.38
N ASP A 152 23.73 1.55 69.98
CA ASP A 152 24.20 1.61 68.59
C ASP A 152 24.58 0.23 67.99
N LYS A 153 24.41 -0.87 68.74
CA LYS A 153 24.80 -2.23 68.34
C LYS A 153 23.67 -3.15 67.86
N ILE A 154 22.46 -2.63 67.67
CA ILE A 154 21.28 -3.47 67.39
C ILE A 154 20.96 -3.62 65.89
N TRP A 155 21.61 -2.87 64.99
CA TRP A 155 21.13 -2.70 63.61
C TRP A 155 21.80 -3.58 62.53
N ASP A 156 22.64 -4.54 62.91
CA ASP A 156 23.24 -5.52 61.97
C ASP A 156 22.47 -6.86 61.88
N VAL A 157 21.20 -6.90 62.31
CA VAL A 157 20.37 -8.10 62.20
C VAL A 157 19.15 -7.83 61.33
N GLU A 158 19.26 -8.14 60.04
CA GLU A 158 18.11 -8.28 59.16
C GLU A 158 17.20 -9.39 59.71
N GLY A 159 16.03 -8.97 60.20
CA GLY A 159 14.92 -9.86 60.58
C GLY A 159 14.93 -10.28 62.05
N THR A 160 14.14 -9.60 62.88
CA THR A 160 13.30 -10.23 63.92
C THR A 160 12.38 -9.19 64.58
N ASP A 161 11.07 -9.41 64.50
CA ASP A 161 10.03 -8.67 65.24
C ASP A 161 10.27 -8.65 66.77
N ALA A 162 11.09 -9.58 67.29
CA ALA A 162 11.41 -9.72 68.70
C ALA A 162 12.20 -8.53 69.29
N VAL A 163 13.11 -7.92 68.52
CA VAL A 163 13.88 -6.75 68.97
C VAL A 163 12.98 -5.51 69.05
N TYR A 164 12.09 -5.36 68.06
CA TYR A 164 11.08 -4.31 68.05
C TYR A 164 10.08 -4.45 69.22
N GLU A 165 9.64 -5.68 69.53
CA GLU A 165 8.79 -5.95 70.69
C GLU A 165 9.51 -5.75 72.04
N GLY A 166 10.82 -6.02 72.11
CA GLY A 166 11.64 -5.73 73.30
C GLY A 166 11.77 -4.23 73.58
N ILE A 167 11.99 -3.42 72.53
CA ILE A 167 12.03 -1.96 72.63
C ILE A 167 10.64 -1.40 73.01
N LYS A 168 9.55 -1.93 72.41
CA LYS A 168 8.18 -1.59 72.80
C LYS A 168 7.91 -1.83 74.28
N GLN A 169 8.29 -3.00 74.83
CA GLN A 169 8.09 -3.32 76.24
C GLN A 169 8.88 -2.40 77.18
N GLN A 170 10.08 -1.99 76.80
CA GLN A 170 10.91 -1.05 77.57
C GLN A 170 10.31 0.36 77.57
N ILE A 171 9.82 0.83 76.41
CA ILE A 171 9.10 2.10 76.29
C ILE A 171 7.79 2.06 77.09
N ALA A 172 7.03 0.96 77.03
CA ALA A 172 5.81 0.78 77.81
C ALA A 172 6.06 0.84 79.32
N LYS A 173 7.12 0.17 79.82
CA LYS A 173 7.53 0.26 81.23
C LYS A 173 7.97 1.67 81.64
N ALA A 174 8.65 2.40 80.76
CA ALA A 174 9.04 3.79 81.02
C ALA A 174 7.83 4.74 81.03
N LEU A 175 6.84 4.50 80.15
CA LEU A 175 5.56 5.22 80.13
C LEU A 175 4.70 4.93 81.36
N ASP A 176 4.72 3.70 81.88
CA ASP A 176 4.02 3.33 83.13
C ASP A 176 4.60 4.03 84.37
N ALA A 177 5.88 4.40 84.35
CA ALA A 177 6.58 5.07 85.43
C ALA A 177 6.50 6.60 85.38
N LEU A 178 5.91 7.15 84.31
CA LEU A 178 5.88 8.59 84.07
C LEU A 178 4.71 9.28 84.79
N ASP A 179 5.01 10.32 85.57
CA ASP A 179 4.01 11.20 86.18
C ASP A 179 3.24 11.95 85.07
N PRO A 180 1.91 11.84 85.00
CA PRO A 180 1.09 12.56 84.02
C PRO A 180 1.36 14.06 83.97
N ALA A 181 1.79 14.69 85.07
CA ALA A 181 2.10 16.13 85.10
C ALA A 181 3.34 16.51 84.27
N GLN A 182 4.29 15.59 84.05
CA GLN A 182 5.53 15.84 83.30
C GLN A 182 5.37 15.60 81.79
N LEU A 183 4.26 14.98 81.41
CA LEU A 183 4.02 14.48 80.07
C LEU A 183 3.93 15.58 78.98
N PRO A 184 3.38 16.79 79.23
CA PRO A 184 3.45 17.90 78.27
C PRO A 184 4.89 18.36 78.05
N GLY A 185 5.71 18.35 79.12
CA GLY A 185 7.14 18.65 79.05
C GLY A 185 7.90 17.62 78.23
N ILE A 186 7.54 16.34 78.34
CA ILE A 186 8.15 15.24 77.59
C ILE A 186 7.71 15.23 76.14
N LEU A 187 6.44 15.52 75.85
CA LEU A 187 5.98 15.76 74.49
C LEU A 187 6.74 16.94 73.88
N GLN A 188 6.80 18.09 74.57
CA GLN A 188 7.55 19.25 74.09
C GLN A 188 9.05 18.95 73.94
N LEU A 189 9.65 18.18 74.85
CA LEU A 189 11.04 17.76 74.80
C LEU A 189 11.29 16.80 73.63
N ALA A 190 10.42 15.81 73.40
CA ALA A 190 10.50 14.90 72.26
C ALA A 190 10.43 15.66 70.93
N VAL A 191 9.57 16.69 70.88
CA VAL A 191 9.39 17.57 69.71
C VAL A 191 10.58 18.54 69.54
N ASN A 192 11.26 18.92 70.61
CA ASN A 192 12.48 19.74 70.55
C ASN A 192 13.73 18.88 70.20
N LEU A 193 13.82 17.66 70.74
CA LEU A 193 14.88 16.68 70.45
C LEU A 193 14.84 16.18 69.00
N GLN A 194 13.67 16.23 68.36
CA GLN A 194 13.46 15.97 66.92
C GLN A 194 14.35 16.82 66.00
N GLN A 195 14.92 17.94 66.47
CA GLN A 195 15.79 18.80 65.67
C GLN A 195 17.19 18.22 65.42
N GLN A 196 17.62 17.15 66.12
CA GLN A 196 19.05 16.80 66.20
C GLN A 196 19.52 15.47 65.54
N THR A 197 18.70 14.43 65.27
CA THR A 197 19.25 13.09 64.89
C THR A 197 18.40 12.19 63.97
N ARG A 198 18.56 12.30 62.63
CA ARG A 198 17.70 11.70 61.56
C ARG A 198 17.18 10.25 61.73
N THR A 199 17.86 9.36 62.45
CA THR A 199 17.58 7.90 62.47
C THR A 199 16.92 7.35 63.75
N MET A 200 17.06 7.97 64.93
CA MET A 200 16.37 7.52 66.17
C MET A 200 14.91 7.99 66.29
N HIS A 201 14.45 8.73 65.29
CA HIS A 201 13.19 9.47 65.23
C HIS A 201 11.93 8.62 65.05
N SER A 202 12.08 7.38 64.59
CA SER A 202 11.01 6.55 64.07
C SER A 202 10.32 5.75 65.18
N LEU A 203 11.11 5.19 66.10
CA LEU A 203 10.61 4.27 67.12
C LEU A 203 9.95 4.98 68.30
N HIS A 204 10.49 6.10 68.77
CA HIS A 204 9.94 6.83 69.92
C HIS A 204 8.62 7.52 69.59
N LEU A 205 8.53 8.18 68.43
CA LEU A 205 7.29 8.87 68.06
C LEU A 205 6.20 7.86 67.71
N THR A 206 6.49 6.77 66.99
CA THR A 206 5.50 5.70 66.77
C THR A 206 5.10 5.00 68.08
N GLY A 207 6.03 4.80 69.02
CA GLY A 207 5.72 4.24 70.34
C GLY A 207 4.80 5.13 71.16
N LEU A 208 5.08 6.44 71.19
CA LEU A 208 4.28 7.44 71.91
C LEU A 208 2.91 7.65 71.22
N MET A 209 2.88 7.60 69.89
CA MET A 209 1.65 7.70 69.12
C MET A 209 0.78 6.46 69.24
N LYS A 210 1.36 5.26 69.23
CA LYS A 210 0.65 4.02 69.57
C LYS A 210 0.12 4.09 71.00
N ALA A 211 0.88 4.63 71.96
CA ALA A 211 0.41 4.86 73.33
C ALA A 211 -0.77 5.86 73.41
N LEU A 212 -0.84 6.83 72.49
CA LEU A 212 -1.94 7.78 72.40
C LEU A 212 -3.16 7.23 71.64
N SER A 213 -2.95 6.29 70.71
CA SER A 213 -4.02 5.65 69.94
C SER A 213 -4.81 4.66 70.80
N ASN A 214 -6.09 4.44 70.44
CA ASN A 214 -6.96 3.52 71.17
C ASN A 214 -6.56 2.04 71.02
N ASP A 215 -5.57 1.73 70.17
CA ASP A 215 -5.15 0.35 69.89
C ASP A 215 -4.17 -0.22 70.91
N ASN A 216 -3.69 0.59 71.86
CA ASN A 216 -2.77 0.13 72.89
C ASN A 216 -3.49 -0.40 74.12
N GLN A 217 -3.68 -1.71 74.18
CA GLN A 217 -4.28 -2.41 75.33
C GLN A 217 -3.44 -2.31 76.62
N GLN A 218 -2.25 -1.70 76.58
CA GLN A 218 -1.29 -1.73 77.69
C GLN A 218 -1.41 -0.53 78.66
N LEU A 219 -2.00 0.60 78.25
CA LEU A 219 -2.15 1.76 79.14
C LEU A 219 -3.46 1.69 79.92
N ARG A 220 -3.44 2.06 81.22
CA ARG A 220 -4.67 2.11 82.02
C ARG A 220 -5.60 3.19 81.45
N PRO A 221 -6.92 2.96 81.37
CA PRO A 221 -7.89 3.94 80.83
C PRO A 221 -7.78 5.34 81.46
N GLN A 222 -7.45 5.42 82.75
CA GLN A 222 -7.25 6.70 83.45
C GLN A 222 -6.01 7.47 82.97
N GLN A 223 -4.90 6.78 82.66
CA GLN A 223 -3.70 7.42 82.12
C GLN A 223 -3.95 7.88 80.68
N GLN A 224 -4.61 7.05 79.88
CA GLN A 224 -5.00 7.40 78.51
C GLN A 224 -5.93 8.62 78.48
N GLN A 225 -6.90 8.69 79.40
CA GLN A 225 -7.79 9.85 79.52
C GLN A 225 -7.04 11.11 79.97
N ALA A 226 -6.10 11.00 80.91
CA ALA A 226 -5.26 12.13 81.34
C ALA A 226 -4.35 12.63 80.19
N LEU A 227 -3.73 11.71 79.45
CA LEU A 227 -2.96 11.99 78.23
C LEU A 227 -3.82 12.72 77.19
N GLN A 228 -5.03 12.23 76.91
CA GLN A 228 -5.94 12.84 75.95
C GLN A 228 -6.43 14.23 76.40
N GLN A 229 -6.58 14.48 77.70
CA GLN A 229 -6.97 15.79 78.24
C GLN A 229 -5.85 16.82 78.20
N GLN A 230 -4.58 16.38 78.22
CA GLN A 230 -3.43 17.28 78.20
C GLN A 230 -2.94 17.66 76.79
N VAL A 231 -3.31 16.90 75.76
CA VAL A 231 -3.07 17.31 74.37
C VAL A 231 -4.03 18.46 74.06
N THR A 232 -3.54 19.70 74.19
CA THR A 232 -4.32 20.87 73.78
C THR A 232 -4.38 20.97 72.26
N PRO A 233 -5.45 21.54 71.68
CA PRO A 233 -5.52 21.77 70.22
C PRO A 233 -4.35 22.61 69.69
N GLN A 234 -3.78 23.53 70.50
CA GLN A 234 -2.57 24.28 70.14
C GLN A 234 -1.33 23.38 70.06
N LEU A 235 -1.14 22.47 71.02
CA LEU A 235 -0.03 21.52 70.99
C LEU A 235 -0.16 20.57 69.80
N LEU A 236 -1.38 20.09 69.52
CA LEU A 236 -1.67 19.24 68.36
C LEU A 236 -1.38 19.96 67.05
N GLN A 237 -1.75 21.24 66.93
CA GLN A 237 -1.43 22.07 65.76
C GLN A 237 0.08 22.25 65.59
N GLN A 238 0.83 22.52 66.67
CA GLN A 238 2.29 22.66 66.63
C GLN A 238 2.98 21.35 66.25
N LEU A 239 2.48 20.21 66.75
CA LEU A 239 2.96 18.87 66.40
C LEU A 239 2.78 18.58 64.91
N LEU A 240 1.58 18.82 64.37
CA LEU A 240 1.28 18.63 62.95
C LEU A 240 2.11 19.57 62.05
N ASP A 241 2.26 20.84 62.45
CA ASP A 241 3.11 21.83 61.74
C ASP A 241 4.57 21.35 61.66
N ARG A 242 5.13 20.94 62.80
CA ARG A 242 6.53 20.46 62.85
C ARG A 242 6.74 19.17 62.09
N MET A 243 5.81 18.21 62.19
CA MET A 243 5.88 16.96 61.42
C MET A 243 5.86 17.19 59.92
N ASN A 244 5.01 18.09 59.44
CA ASN A 244 4.93 18.47 58.03
C ASN A 244 6.25 19.07 57.53
N LYS A 245 6.94 19.85 58.37
CA LYS A 245 8.22 20.46 58.02
C LYS A 245 9.40 19.49 58.09
N GLN A 246 9.41 18.52 59.01
CA GLN A 246 10.66 17.86 59.45
C GLN A 246 10.72 16.33 59.28
N CYS A 247 9.60 15.62 59.15
CA CYS A 247 9.62 14.14 59.12
C CYS A 247 9.86 13.56 57.71
N SER A 248 10.19 12.28 57.55
CA SER A 248 10.19 11.61 56.24
C SER A 248 8.76 11.23 55.80
N PRO A 249 8.46 11.08 54.49
CA PRO A 249 7.09 10.85 54.00
C PRO A 249 6.40 9.64 54.64
N ALA A 250 7.07 8.47 54.66
CA ALA A 250 6.50 7.23 55.17
C ALA A 250 6.10 7.31 56.66
N TYR A 251 6.82 8.10 57.46
CA TYR A 251 6.53 8.26 58.89
C TYR A 251 5.42 9.25 59.17
N ARG A 252 5.27 10.27 58.31
CA ARG A 252 4.21 11.28 58.48
C ARG A 252 2.82 10.66 58.43
N ASP A 253 2.64 9.60 57.65
CA ASP A 253 1.34 8.99 57.38
C ASP A 253 0.73 8.34 58.62
N GLU A 254 1.46 7.42 59.26
CA GLU A 254 1.01 6.70 60.46
C GLU A 254 0.76 7.68 61.62
N ILE A 255 1.66 8.65 61.79
CA ILE A 255 1.57 9.62 62.88
C ILE A 255 0.43 10.60 62.66
N SER A 256 0.24 11.11 61.44
CA SER A 256 -0.84 12.07 61.14
C SER A 256 -2.22 11.45 61.29
N SER A 257 -2.41 10.21 60.84
CA SER A 257 -3.64 9.46 61.05
C SER A 257 -3.95 9.31 62.54
N THR A 258 -2.95 8.92 63.33
CA THR A 258 -3.11 8.70 64.76
C THR A 258 -3.36 10.00 65.53
N LEU A 259 -2.69 11.10 65.17
CA LEU A 259 -2.90 12.42 65.77
C LEU A 259 -4.30 12.97 65.47
N CYS A 260 -4.83 12.74 64.27
CA CYS A 260 -6.17 13.19 63.89
C CYS A 260 -7.29 12.41 64.60
N GLN A 261 -7.00 11.20 65.12
CA GLN A 261 -7.95 10.40 65.89
C GLN A 261 -8.06 10.83 67.37
N LEU A 262 -7.19 11.72 67.86
CA LEU A 262 -7.23 12.17 69.25
C LEU A 262 -8.43 13.09 69.51
N PRO A 263 -9.04 13.05 70.71
CA PRO A 263 -10.16 13.93 71.07
C PRO A 263 -9.83 15.42 70.91
N ALA A 264 -8.57 15.80 71.14
CA ALA A 264 -8.05 17.14 70.90
C ALA A 264 -8.18 17.60 69.44
N GLY A 265 -8.19 16.66 68.49
CA GLY A 265 -8.43 16.92 67.07
C GLY A 265 -9.82 17.52 66.82
N ALA A 266 -10.83 17.12 67.60
CA ALA A 266 -12.18 17.68 67.50
C ALA A 266 -12.24 19.17 67.93
N ALA A 267 -11.28 19.63 68.72
CA ALA A 267 -11.19 21.01 69.19
C ALA A 267 -10.30 21.91 68.31
N ILE A 268 -9.73 21.39 67.21
CA ILE A 268 -9.00 22.21 66.25
C ILE A 268 -9.99 23.11 65.52
N THR A 269 -9.69 24.41 65.45
CA THR A 269 -10.55 25.39 64.76
C THR A 269 -10.49 25.22 63.24
N VAL A 270 -11.55 25.67 62.56
CA VAL A 270 -11.64 25.62 61.08
C VAL A 270 -10.45 26.33 60.42
N ASP A 271 -10.06 27.51 60.92
CA ASP A 271 -8.91 28.28 60.42
C ASP A 271 -7.58 27.53 60.60
N ALA A 272 -7.41 26.82 61.71
CA ALA A 272 -6.23 26.02 61.96
C ALA A 272 -6.14 24.83 60.99
N ILE A 273 -7.27 24.18 60.68
CA ILE A 273 -7.31 23.13 59.64
C ILE A 273 -6.99 23.70 58.27
N ALA A 274 -7.56 24.86 57.89
CA ALA A 274 -7.25 25.51 56.62
C ALA A 274 -5.76 25.85 56.47
N ALA A 275 -5.13 26.36 57.53
CA ALA A 275 -3.69 26.63 57.57
C ALA A 275 -2.85 25.35 57.47
N LEU A 276 -3.23 24.29 58.20
CA LEU A 276 -2.56 23.00 58.16
C LEU A 276 -2.71 22.32 56.79
N LEU A 277 -3.87 22.43 56.12
CA LEU A 277 -4.09 21.94 54.76
C LEU A 277 -3.20 22.68 53.77
N LYS A 278 -3.19 24.01 53.81
CA LYS A 278 -2.31 24.83 52.95
C LYS A 278 -0.85 24.44 53.12
N GLN A 279 -0.43 24.21 54.36
CA GLN A 279 0.93 23.80 54.66
C GLN A 279 1.23 22.35 54.21
N ALA A 280 0.33 21.41 54.46
CA ALA A 280 0.49 20.02 54.01
C ALA A 280 0.66 19.96 52.49
N VAL A 281 -0.08 20.81 51.77
CA VAL A 281 0.08 21.03 50.32
C VAL A 281 1.44 21.62 49.98
N GLN A 282 1.89 22.69 50.66
CA GLN A 282 3.25 23.23 50.46
C GLN A 282 4.35 22.18 50.67
N CYS A 283 4.13 21.24 51.58
CA CYS A 283 5.04 20.15 51.88
C CYS A 283 4.87 18.90 50.99
N GLY A 284 3.91 18.88 50.06
CA GLY A 284 3.69 17.76 49.15
C GLY A 284 3.10 16.50 49.80
N ASN A 285 2.38 16.63 50.91
CA ASN A 285 1.98 15.48 51.74
C ASN A 285 0.48 15.13 51.64
N ALA A 286 0.13 14.21 50.74
CA ALA A 286 -1.24 13.75 50.54
C ALA A 286 -1.86 13.02 51.74
N ASN A 287 -1.07 12.29 52.52
CA ASN A 287 -1.62 11.51 53.64
C ASN A 287 -1.99 12.39 54.82
N VAL A 288 -1.28 13.50 55.03
CA VAL A 288 -1.70 14.50 56.01
C VAL A 288 -2.99 15.17 55.57
N VAL A 289 -3.13 15.50 54.28
CA VAL A 289 -4.41 16.02 53.74
C VAL A 289 -5.54 15.02 53.98
N ARG A 290 -5.33 13.72 53.69
CA ARG A 290 -6.31 12.66 53.98
C ARG A 290 -6.60 12.55 55.48
N SER A 291 -5.60 12.65 56.35
CA SER A 291 -5.81 12.53 57.79
C SER A 291 -6.62 13.71 58.35
N LEU A 292 -6.33 14.93 57.88
CA LEU A 292 -7.05 16.14 58.26
C LEU A 292 -8.53 16.11 57.83
N GLN A 293 -8.89 15.34 56.80
CA GLN A 293 -10.27 15.18 56.33
C GLN A 293 -11.18 14.46 57.33
N TRP A 294 -10.62 13.74 58.30
CA TRP A 294 -11.36 13.02 59.34
C TRP A 294 -11.71 13.90 60.54
N LEU A 295 -11.16 15.12 60.61
CA LEU A 295 -11.43 16.03 61.71
C LEU A 295 -12.80 16.69 61.54
N PRO A 296 -13.62 16.80 62.60
CA PRO A 296 -14.96 17.40 62.51
C PRO A 296 -14.97 18.81 61.92
N ALA A 297 -13.99 19.64 62.28
CA ALA A 297 -13.88 21.01 61.77
C ALA A 297 -13.52 21.07 60.27
N SER A 298 -13.07 19.97 59.65
CA SER A 298 -12.85 19.90 58.21
C SER A 298 -14.15 19.91 57.40
N HIS A 299 -15.27 19.46 58.00
CA HIS A 299 -16.59 19.50 57.38
C HIS A 299 -17.18 20.92 57.32
N SER A 300 -16.68 21.83 58.17
CA SER A 300 -17.10 23.24 58.22
C SER A 300 -16.13 24.18 57.51
N LEU A 301 -15.22 23.65 56.69
CA LEU A 301 -14.30 24.48 55.91
C LEU A 301 -15.08 25.34 54.91
N ASP A 302 -14.64 26.58 54.78
CA ASP A 302 -15.14 27.48 53.74
C ASP A 302 -14.79 26.91 52.35
N PRO A 303 -15.77 26.75 51.43
CA PRO A 303 -15.52 26.25 50.09
C PRO A 303 -14.47 27.06 49.32
N GLU A 304 -14.36 28.37 49.55
CA GLU A 304 -13.33 29.21 48.93
C GLU A 304 -11.92 28.91 49.45
N ALA A 305 -11.79 28.62 50.75
CA ALA A 305 -10.52 28.17 51.32
C ALA A 305 -10.09 26.83 50.70
N VAL A 306 -10.99 25.86 50.57
CA VAL A 306 -10.71 24.58 49.90
C VAL A 306 -10.36 24.78 48.44
N ALA A 307 -11.08 25.64 47.72
CA ALA A 307 -10.75 25.95 46.33
C ALA A 307 -9.38 26.62 46.18
N GLY A 308 -8.99 27.53 47.09
CA GLY A 308 -7.67 28.14 47.11
C GLY A 308 -6.54 27.12 47.35
N VAL A 309 -6.75 26.18 48.28
CA VAL A 309 -5.78 25.10 48.53
C VAL A 309 -5.72 24.13 47.34
N LEU A 310 -6.86 23.78 46.74
CA LEU A 310 -6.95 22.92 45.56
C LEU A 310 -6.28 23.57 44.33
N GLN A 311 -6.44 24.87 44.13
CA GLN A 311 -5.71 25.64 43.12
C GLN A 311 -4.19 25.50 43.30
N GLN A 312 -3.71 25.59 44.54
CA GLN A 312 -2.29 25.44 44.83
C GLN A 312 -1.80 24.01 44.56
N VAL A 313 -2.59 22.99 44.93
CA VAL A 313 -2.25 21.59 44.63
C VAL A 313 -2.18 21.34 43.13
N LEU A 314 -3.15 21.84 42.38
CA LEU A 314 -3.18 21.74 40.93
C LEU A 314 -1.89 22.34 40.37
N LEU A 315 -1.54 23.58 40.73
CA LEU A 315 -0.29 24.23 40.29
C LEU A 315 0.99 23.46 40.65
N GLN A 316 0.97 22.63 41.69
CA GLN A 316 2.10 21.78 42.08
C GLN A 316 2.11 20.40 41.37
N GLY A 317 1.08 20.06 40.60
CA GLY A 317 0.97 18.78 39.90
C GLY A 317 0.73 17.57 40.81
N ALA A 318 0.35 17.77 42.08
CA ALA A 318 0.29 16.70 43.06
C ALA A 318 -1.05 15.96 43.07
N GLY A 319 -1.15 14.95 42.18
CA GLY A 319 -2.30 14.06 42.00
C GLY A 319 -2.99 13.60 43.29
N ASP A 320 -2.25 12.94 44.17
CA ASP A 320 -2.81 12.31 45.37
C ASP A 320 -3.40 13.32 46.36
N MET A 321 -2.84 14.53 46.42
CA MET A 321 -3.33 15.61 47.29
C MET A 321 -4.66 16.15 46.79
N SER A 322 -4.80 16.33 45.47
CA SER A 322 -6.05 16.80 44.88
C SER A 322 -7.17 15.80 45.14
N PHE A 323 -6.88 14.50 45.05
CA PHE A 323 -7.88 13.46 45.32
C PHE A 323 -8.42 13.55 46.76
N ALA A 324 -7.53 13.75 47.73
CA ALA A 324 -7.90 13.90 49.14
C ALA A 324 -8.71 15.19 49.38
N LEU A 325 -8.31 16.31 48.77
CA LEU A 325 -9.06 17.57 48.90
C LEU A 325 -10.47 17.48 48.28
N LEU A 326 -10.64 16.74 47.20
CA LEU A 326 -11.94 16.53 46.56
C LEU A 326 -12.89 15.63 47.38
N GLU A 327 -12.39 14.95 48.41
CA GLU A 327 -13.20 14.17 49.35
C GLU A 327 -13.76 15.01 50.51
N LEU A 328 -13.30 16.25 50.68
CA LEU A 328 -13.84 17.17 51.68
C LEU A 328 -15.28 17.57 51.34
N ALA A 329 -16.16 17.62 52.34
CA ALA A 329 -17.55 18.06 52.18
C ALA A 329 -17.64 19.46 51.56
N ALA A 330 -16.76 20.38 51.99
CA ALA A 330 -16.67 21.73 51.44
C ALA A 330 -16.32 21.77 49.93
N ALA A 331 -15.64 20.75 49.40
CA ALA A 331 -15.36 20.66 47.96
C ALA A 331 -16.64 20.48 47.12
N GLN A 332 -17.70 19.89 47.70
CA GLN A 332 -19.00 19.73 47.04
C GLN A 332 -19.74 21.06 46.88
N HIS A 333 -19.34 22.09 47.64
CA HIS A 333 -19.95 23.42 47.65
C HIS A 333 -19.09 24.49 46.97
N ILE A 334 -18.03 24.10 46.24
CA ILE A 334 -17.22 25.05 45.47
C ILE A 334 -18.13 25.73 44.42
N PRO A 335 -18.21 27.07 44.40
CA PRO A 335 -19.08 27.77 43.46
C PRO A 335 -18.61 27.60 42.02
N ALA A 336 -19.54 27.64 41.07
CA ALA A 336 -19.28 27.37 39.65
C ALA A 336 -18.20 28.27 39.04
N GLN A 337 -18.18 29.56 39.42
CA GLN A 337 -17.15 30.51 38.97
C GLN A 337 -15.74 30.10 39.42
N ARG A 338 -15.62 29.59 40.65
CA ARG A 338 -14.33 29.13 41.19
C ARG A 338 -13.94 27.79 40.58
N MET A 339 -14.90 26.90 40.33
CA MET A 339 -14.68 25.65 39.59
C MET A 339 -14.15 25.93 38.17
N GLN A 340 -14.71 26.94 37.49
CA GLN A 340 -14.18 27.40 36.20
C GLN A 340 -12.71 27.80 36.29
N GLN A 341 -12.33 28.62 37.29
CA GLN A 341 -10.92 29.03 37.47
C GLN A 341 -10.01 27.82 37.75
N LEU A 342 -10.47 26.84 38.53
CA LEU A 342 -9.72 25.61 38.80
C LEU A 342 -9.53 24.78 37.53
N LEU A 343 -10.58 24.62 36.73
CA LEU A 343 -10.51 23.89 35.46
C LEU A 343 -9.69 24.63 34.39
N GLN A 344 -9.63 25.95 34.42
CA GLN A 344 -8.74 26.74 33.55
C GLN A 344 -7.24 26.55 33.85
N LEU A 345 -6.89 26.01 35.03
CA LEU A 345 -5.50 25.69 35.37
C LEU A 345 -5.06 24.32 34.83
N VAL A 346 -6.01 23.46 34.47
CA VAL A 346 -5.74 22.10 33.95
C VAL A 346 -4.80 22.11 32.73
N PRO A 347 -4.98 22.96 31.71
CA PRO A 347 -4.04 23.13 30.59
C PRO A 347 -2.59 23.37 31.01
N ALA A 348 -2.37 24.21 32.03
CA ALA A 348 -1.03 24.48 32.54
C ALA A 348 -0.37 23.23 33.16
N LEU A 349 -1.17 22.30 33.67
CA LEU A 349 -0.66 21.03 34.22
C LEU A 349 -0.13 20.10 33.13
N TYR A 350 -0.74 20.13 31.93
CA TYR A 350 -0.24 19.37 30.78
C TYR A 350 1.12 19.89 30.31
N SER A 351 1.41 21.18 30.52
CA SER A 351 2.68 21.80 30.10
C SER A 351 3.82 21.54 31.08
N LEU A 352 3.56 21.36 32.37
CA LEU A 352 4.60 21.22 33.40
C LEU A 352 5.25 19.83 33.39
N GLU A 353 4.47 18.75 33.33
CA GLU A 353 4.99 17.37 33.28
C GLU A 353 4.00 16.42 32.58
N PRO A 354 4.23 16.02 31.31
CA PRO A 354 3.33 15.14 30.56
C PRO A 354 3.13 13.77 31.24
N GLU A 355 4.18 13.23 31.87
CA GLU A 355 4.12 11.94 32.57
C GLU A 355 3.39 12.02 33.92
N ALA A 356 3.53 13.12 34.65
CA ALA A 356 2.75 13.35 35.87
C ALA A 356 1.27 13.58 35.54
N CYS A 357 0.97 14.19 34.38
CA CYS A 357 -0.39 14.32 33.87
C CYS A 357 -1.08 12.97 33.60
N LEU A 358 -0.34 11.97 33.13
CA LEU A 358 -0.89 10.62 32.99
C LEU A 358 -1.29 10.00 34.34
N ARG A 359 -0.56 10.31 35.42
CA ARG A 359 -0.93 9.88 36.79
C ARG A 359 -2.07 10.73 37.36
N SER A 360 -2.13 12.01 37.03
CA SER A 360 -3.19 12.92 37.46
C SER A 360 -4.49 12.77 36.66
N SER A 361 -4.52 11.94 35.62
CA SER A 361 -5.73 11.59 34.85
C SER A 361 -6.92 11.10 35.71
N ILE A 362 -6.67 10.67 36.95
CA ILE A 362 -7.68 10.28 37.95
C ILE A 362 -8.42 11.51 38.53
N LEU A 363 -7.85 12.71 38.46
CA LEU A 363 -8.41 13.92 39.05
C LEU A 363 -9.58 14.50 38.26
N HIS A 364 -9.53 14.44 36.93
CA HIS A 364 -10.55 15.06 36.09
C HIS A 364 -11.95 14.47 36.32
N PRO A 365 -12.16 13.14 36.42
CA PRO A 365 -13.48 12.60 36.68
C PRO A 365 -14.08 13.05 38.02
N LYS A 366 -13.27 13.19 39.07
CA LYS A 366 -13.77 13.63 40.39
C LYS A 366 -14.09 15.12 40.41
N LEU A 367 -13.23 15.96 39.85
CA LEU A 367 -13.49 17.41 39.71
C LEU A 367 -14.80 17.67 38.95
N LEU A 368 -15.00 16.97 37.84
CA LEU A 368 -16.16 17.15 36.97
C LEU A 368 -17.46 16.57 37.55
N LYS A 369 -17.37 15.70 38.56
CA LYS A 369 -18.52 15.18 39.32
C LYS A 369 -19.00 16.14 40.42
N LEU A 370 -18.25 17.20 40.73
CA LEU A 370 -18.66 18.13 41.76
C LEU A 370 -19.87 18.99 41.29
N PRO A 371 -20.80 19.33 42.19
CA PRO A 371 -21.97 20.17 41.85
C PRO A 371 -21.59 21.50 41.21
N GLY A 372 -20.48 22.11 41.65
CA GLY A 372 -19.94 23.33 41.05
C GLY A 372 -19.59 23.20 39.57
N ALA A 373 -19.14 22.02 39.13
CA ALA A 373 -18.87 21.76 37.71
C ALA A 373 -20.17 21.62 36.92
N ALA A 374 -21.15 20.89 37.45
CA ALA A 374 -22.47 20.76 36.83
C ALA A 374 -23.21 22.10 36.70
N ALA A 375 -22.97 23.04 37.60
CA ALA A 375 -23.54 24.39 37.60
C ALA A 375 -22.75 25.41 36.74
N MET A 376 -21.70 24.99 36.03
CA MET A 376 -20.95 25.88 35.15
C MET A 376 -21.80 26.35 33.97
N LEU A 377 -21.60 27.61 33.57
CA LEU A 377 -22.23 28.16 32.37
C LEU A 377 -21.63 27.49 31.12
N PRO A 378 -22.42 27.29 30.04
CA PRO A 378 -21.93 26.69 28.80
C PRO A 378 -20.72 27.42 28.20
N ALA A 379 -20.70 28.76 28.23
CA ALA A 379 -19.56 29.55 27.77
C ALA A 379 -18.27 29.28 28.58
N SER A 380 -18.40 29.02 29.88
CA SER A 380 -17.28 28.65 30.74
C SER A 380 -16.74 27.27 30.40
N VAL A 381 -17.63 26.31 30.11
CA VAL A 381 -17.23 24.96 29.66
C VAL A 381 -16.55 25.03 28.29
N ALA A 382 -17.06 25.83 27.36
CA ALA A 382 -16.44 26.05 26.05
C ALA A 382 -15.02 26.65 26.18
N ALA A 383 -14.83 27.64 27.06
CA ALA A 383 -13.51 28.24 27.30
C ALA A 383 -12.51 27.23 27.88
N VAL A 384 -12.96 26.38 28.81
CA VAL A 384 -12.13 25.30 29.39
C VAL A 384 -11.81 24.25 28.32
N LEU A 385 -12.80 23.78 27.57
CA LEU A 385 -12.62 22.83 26.46
C LEU A 385 -11.60 23.35 25.44
N ARG A 386 -11.74 24.60 25.00
CA ARG A 386 -10.82 25.25 24.06
C ARG A 386 -9.39 25.23 24.62
N SER A 387 -9.20 25.66 25.86
CA SER A 387 -7.89 25.72 26.49
C SER A 387 -7.25 24.33 26.68
N VAL A 388 -8.05 23.32 27.04
CA VAL A 388 -7.60 21.92 27.15
C VAL A 388 -7.16 21.41 25.78
N LEU A 389 -7.98 21.60 24.75
CA LEU A 389 -7.64 21.21 23.37
C LEU A 389 -6.38 21.94 22.86
N GLU A 390 -6.17 23.21 23.22
CA GLU A 390 -5.01 24.01 22.80
C GLU A 390 -3.70 23.51 23.41
N HIS A 391 -3.74 23.02 24.66
CA HIS A 391 -2.53 22.60 25.38
C HIS A 391 -2.32 21.09 25.42
N GLN A 392 -3.28 20.29 24.93
CA GLN A 392 -3.14 18.84 24.86
C GLN A 392 -2.07 18.44 23.83
N PRO A 393 -1.07 17.62 24.21
CA PRO A 393 -0.07 17.09 23.29
C PRO A 393 -0.68 16.00 22.39
N ASN A 394 -0.27 16.00 21.11
CA ASN A 394 -0.78 15.08 20.08
C ASN A 394 -0.54 13.59 20.40
N ASP A 395 0.44 13.26 21.25
CA ASP A 395 0.84 11.88 21.58
C ASP A 395 -0.09 11.17 22.58
N LEU A 396 -1.02 11.89 23.24
CA LEU A 396 -1.94 11.30 24.23
C LEU A 396 -3.09 10.48 23.62
N ARG A 397 -3.10 10.27 22.30
CA ARG A 397 -4.15 9.51 21.55
C ARG A 397 -4.31 8.05 21.99
N ALA A 398 -3.29 7.45 22.63
CA ALA A 398 -3.27 6.03 22.98
C ALA A 398 -3.67 5.71 24.44
N VAL A 399 -4.03 6.71 25.24
CA VAL A 399 -4.38 6.50 26.65
C VAL A 399 -5.84 6.07 26.75
N ASP A 400 -6.14 5.06 27.58
CA ASP A 400 -7.46 4.49 27.84
C ASP A 400 -8.60 5.54 27.75
N GLY A 401 -9.58 5.32 26.86
CA GLY A 401 -10.61 6.30 26.51
C GLY A 401 -11.37 6.91 27.69
N ASN A 402 -11.46 6.22 28.83
CA ASN A 402 -12.09 6.74 30.05
C ASN A 402 -11.33 7.88 30.75
N ARG A 403 -10.12 8.20 30.30
CA ARG A 403 -9.24 9.21 30.93
C ARG A 403 -9.02 10.45 30.07
N ASN A 404 -9.69 10.56 28.92
CA ASN A 404 -9.55 11.73 28.07
C ASN A 404 -10.30 12.92 28.71
N PRO A 405 -9.60 14.02 29.08
CA PRO A 405 -10.25 15.19 29.69
C PRO A 405 -11.31 15.81 28.78
N VAL A 406 -11.14 15.73 27.46
CA VAL A 406 -12.11 16.23 26.48
C VAL A 406 -13.41 15.42 26.59
N LEU A 407 -13.35 14.09 26.63
CA LEU A 407 -14.54 13.25 26.81
C LEU A 407 -15.29 13.56 28.11
N LEU A 408 -14.56 13.79 29.21
CA LEU A 408 -15.17 14.09 30.50
C LEU A 408 -15.82 15.48 30.52
N LEU A 409 -15.21 16.47 29.87
CA LEU A 409 -15.77 17.81 29.74
C LEU A 409 -16.99 17.83 28.81
N LEU A 410 -16.97 17.06 27.72
CA LEU A 410 -18.12 16.92 26.82
C LEU A 410 -19.28 16.16 27.48
N ALA A 411 -19.01 15.31 28.47
CA ALA A 411 -20.04 14.63 29.26
C ALA A 411 -20.78 15.57 30.25
N MET A 412 -20.35 16.83 30.41
CA MET A 412 -21.04 17.79 31.28
C MET A 412 -22.37 18.24 30.64
N PRO A 413 -23.46 18.39 31.42
CA PRO A 413 -24.73 18.89 30.88
C PRO A 413 -24.59 20.26 30.18
N ALA A 414 -23.77 21.15 30.74
CA ALA A 414 -23.51 22.47 30.17
C ALA A 414 -22.78 22.41 28.80
N ALA A 415 -22.08 21.31 28.49
CA ALA A 415 -21.43 21.14 27.18
C ALA A 415 -22.46 20.93 26.05
N GLN A 416 -23.63 20.37 26.36
CA GLN A 416 -24.72 20.15 25.40
C GLN A 416 -25.41 21.46 24.98
N HIS A 417 -25.20 22.55 25.74
CA HIS A 417 -25.84 23.85 25.54
C HIS A 417 -24.83 24.95 25.19
N ILE A 418 -23.65 24.58 24.67
CA ILE A 418 -22.67 25.56 24.19
C ILE A 418 -23.26 26.29 22.99
N ALA A 419 -23.19 27.62 23.00
CA ALA A 419 -23.67 28.44 21.89
C ALA A 419 -22.89 28.11 20.60
N PRO A 420 -23.53 28.08 19.41
CA PRO A 420 -22.89 27.67 18.16
C PRO A 420 -21.58 28.42 17.85
N ALA A 421 -21.55 29.74 18.07
CA ALA A 421 -20.34 30.55 17.85
C ALA A 421 -19.16 30.15 18.75
N ASP A 422 -19.43 29.83 20.01
CA ASP A 422 -18.42 29.30 20.94
C ASP A 422 -18.02 27.88 20.55
N TYR A 423 -18.97 27.05 20.10
CA TYR A 423 -18.69 25.69 19.70
C TYR A 423 -17.77 25.62 18.48
N VAL A 424 -17.98 26.49 17.48
CA VAL A 424 -17.07 26.66 16.34
C VAL A 424 -15.66 26.93 16.82
N SER A 425 -15.46 27.87 17.74
CA SER A 425 -14.13 28.18 18.25
C SER A 425 -13.46 27.00 18.99
N VAL A 426 -14.24 26.14 19.63
CA VAL A 426 -13.76 24.90 20.26
C VAL A 426 -13.35 23.89 19.19
N MET A 427 -14.16 23.71 18.14
CA MET A 427 -13.86 22.81 17.01
C MET A 427 -12.66 23.27 16.16
N MET A 428 -12.38 24.57 16.12
CA MET A 428 -11.23 25.09 15.38
C MET A 428 -9.90 24.62 15.92
N VAL A 429 -9.79 24.39 17.22
CA VAL A 429 -8.53 23.93 17.84
C VAL A 429 -8.10 22.55 17.32
N PRO A 430 -8.89 21.46 17.43
CA PRO A 430 -8.50 20.17 16.89
C PRO A 430 -8.40 20.19 15.36
N LEU A 431 -9.18 21.03 14.68
CA LEU A 431 -9.09 21.17 13.23
C LEU A 431 -7.73 21.75 12.80
N LEU A 432 -7.27 22.83 13.44
CA LEU A 432 -5.94 23.42 13.21
C LEU A 432 -4.79 22.50 13.62
N LYS A 433 -5.03 21.58 14.56
CA LYS A 433 -4.07 20.55 14.99
C LYS A 433 -4.12 19.25 14.16
N ALA A 434 -5.05 19.12 13.20
CA ALA A 434 -5.36 17.86 12.52
C ALA A 434 -5.63 16.69 13.50
N ASP A 435 -6.35 16.98 14.59
CA ASP A 435 -6.78 16.00 15.56
C ASP A 435 -8.17 15.46 15.23
N ARG A 436 -8.21 14.47 14.35
CA ARG A 436 -9.45 13.79 13.92
C ARG A 436 -10.21 13.16 15.08
N CYS A 437 -9.51 12.67 16.13
CA CYS A 437 -10.17 11.98 17.24
C CYS A 437 -10.99 12.97 18.07
N HIS A 438 -10.40 14.10 18.45
CA HIS A 438 -11.11 15.13 19.19
C HIS A 438 -12.18 15.81 18.34
N LEU A 439 -11.91 16.04 17.05
CA LEU A 439 -12.92 16.59 16.14
C LEU A 439 -14.13 15.66 15.99
N LYS A 440 -13.91 14.34 15.88
CA LYS A 440 -15.00 13.36 15.83
C LYS A 440 -15.87 13.41 17.09
N LEU A 441 -15.23 13.43 18.26
CA LEU A 441 -15.94 13.51 19.54
C LEU A 441 -16.78 14.79 19.66
N LEU A 442 -16.29 15.91 19.11
CA LEU A 442 -17.04 17.16 19.05
C LEU A 442 -18.19 17.08 18.04
N CYS A 443 -17.99 16.50 16.85
CA CYS A 443 -19.08 16.32 15.88
C CYS A 443 -20.20 15.40 16.39
N GLU A 444 -19.91 14.50 17.34
CA GLU A 444 -20.90 13.59 17.95
C GLU A 444 -21.72 14.23 19.09
N GLN A 445 -21.44 15.47 19.48
CA GLN A 445 -22.20 16.12 20.56
C GLN A 445 -23.50 16.76 20.07
N PRO A 446 -24.54 16.85 20.91
CA PRO A 446 -25.76 17.59 20.60
C PRO A 446 -25.52 19.06 20.22
N ALA A 447 -24.48 19.69 20.78
CA ALA A 447 -24.11 21.06 20.42
C ALA A 447 -23.66 21.19 18.95
N ALA A 448 -23.20 20.11 18.31
CA ALA A 448 -22.88 20.10 16.88
C ALA A 448 -24.14 20.12 16.00
N GLU A 449 -25.26 19.58 16.48
CA GLU A 449 -26.56 19.62 15.77
C GLU A 449 -27.14 21.04 15.74
N ALA A 450 -26.73 21.90 16.68
CA ALA A 450 -27.12 23.31 16.73
C ALA A 450 -26.26 24.22 15.83
N LEU A 451 -25.26 23.66 15.14
CA LEU A 451 -24.50 24.42 14.15
C LEU A 451 -25.39 24.74 12.95
N GLU A 452 -25.20 25.92 12.38
CA GLU A 452 -25.85 26.32 11.13
C GLU A 452 -24.87 26.17 9.95
N ALA A 453 -25.40 26.20 8.73
CA ALA A 453 -24.60 26.10 7.51
C ALA A 453 -23.42 27.10 7.44
N GLU A 454 -23.61 28.35 7.88
CA GLU A 454 -22.54 29.37 7.93
C GLU A 454 -21.38 28.93 8.84
N HIS A 455 -21.70 28.30 9.96
CA HIS A 455 -20.71 27.79 10.90
C HIS A 455 -19.89 26.64 10.30
N VAL A 456 -20.55 25.68 9.63
CA VAL A 456 -19.88 24.57 8.95
C VAL A 456 -19.02 25.08 7.78
N CYS A 457 -19.54 26.02 6.99
CA CYS A 457 -18.79 26.67 5.91
C CYS A 457 -17.54 27.35 6.45
N LYS A 458 -17.63 28.09 7.57
CA LYS A 458 -16.45 28.70 8.22
C LYS A 458 -15.43 27.65 8.68
N LEU A 459 -15.87 26.54 9.27
CA LEU A 459 -14.98 25.45 9.70
C LEU A 459 -14.26 24.80 8.52
N LEU A 460 -14.99 24.52 7.41
CA LEU A 460 -14.44 23.99 6.17
C LEU A 460 -13.48 24.98 5.50
N GLY A 461 -13.80 26.27 5.50
CA GLY A 461 -12.95 27.33 4.99
C GLY A 461 -11.60 27.41 5.72
N VAL A 462 -11.60 27.30 7.05
CA VAL A 462 -10.35 27.24 7.84
C VAL A 462 -9.56 25.97 7.52
N LEU A 463 -10.22 24.81 7.38
CA LEU A 463 -9.56 23.56 6.98
C LEU A 463 -8.86 23.70 5.61
N LEU A 464 -9.56 24.34 4.66
CA LEU A 464 -9.04 24.65 3.33
C LEU A 464 -7.86 25.62 3.34
N GLN A 465 -7.94 26.68 4.13
CA GLN A 465 -6.90 27.71 4.20
C GLN A 465 -5.63 27.19 4.89
N HIS A 466 -5.76 26.41 5.97
CA HIS A 466 -4.61 25.99 6.77
C HIS A 466 -3.90 24.74 6.27
N ARG A 467 -4.44 24.03 5.28
CA ARG A 467 -3.85 22.83 4.67
C ARG A 467 -3.27 21.88 5.71
N VAL A 468 -4.07 21.53 6.71
CA VAL A 468 -3.57 20.75 7.84
C VAL A 468 -3.36 19.30 7.39
N VAL A 469 -2.20 19.03 6.80
CA VAL A 469 -1.79 17.70 6.36
C VAL A 469 -1.25 16.98 7.58
N ASP A 470 -1.94 15.92 8.02
CA ASP A 470 -1.37 15.01 9.01
C ASP A 470 -0.11 14.38 8.41
N SER A 471 1.04 14.62 9.04
CA SER A 471 2.34 14.08 8.63
C SER A 471 2.37 12.56 8.40
N SER A 472 1.40 11.83 8.97
CA SER A 472 1.31 10.37 8.88
C SER A 472 0.40 9.86 7.75
N SER A 473 -0.50 10.70 7.21
CA SER A 473 -1.40 10.31 6.13
C SER A 473 -1.41 11.37 5.04
N SER A 474 -1.02 10.99 3.82
CA SER A 474 -1.04 11.86 2.63
C SER A 474 -2.44 12.24 2.16
N THR A 475 -3.43 12.24 3.05
CA THR A 475 -4.82 12.47 2.76
C THR A 475 -5.33 13.57 3.67
N TRP A 476 -6.00 14.58 3.10
CA TRP A 476 -6.72 15.67 3.76
C TRP A 476 -7.91 15.22 4.64
N ARG A 477 -7.87 13.98 5.12
CA ARG A 477 -8.94 13.28 5.81
C ARG A 477 -9.19 13.66 7.27
N PRO A 478 -8.32 14.34 8.05
CA PRO A 478 -8.66 14.55 9.45
C PRO A 478 -9.64 15.73 9.59
N GLY A 479 -10.92 15.52 9.27
CA GLY A 479 -12.00 16.41 9.69
C GLY A 479 -13.04 16.76 8.64
N ALA A 480 -12.67 16.87 7.37
CA ALA A 480 -13.62 17.28 6.33
C ALA A 480 -14.80 16.31 6.19
N ASP A 481 -14.56 15.00 6.28
CA ASP A 481 -15.63 13.98 6.30
C ASP A 481 -16.56 14.10 7.51
N LEU A 482 -16.01 14.46 8.67
CA LEU A 482 -16.79 14.64 9.89
C LEU A 482 -17.63 15.91 9.84
N LEU A 483 -17.09 16.99 9.26
CA LEU A 483 -17.81 18.25 9.09
C LEU A 483 -18.91 18.14 8.03
N LEU A 484 -18.63 17.48 6.90
CA LEU A 484 -19.62 17.24 5.85
C LEU A 484 -20.70 16.23 6.27
N GLY A 485 -20.43 15.41 7.29
CA GLY A 485 -21.42 14.53 7.91
C GLY A 485 -22.37 15.22 8.89
N LEU A 486 -22.16 16.51 9.21
CA LEU A 486 -23.09 17.28 10.05
C LEU A 486 -24.36 17.62 9.26
N THR A 487 -25.51 17.62 9.92
CA THR A 487 -26.81 17.98 9.31
C THR A 487 -26.76 19.36 8.64
N ALA A 488 -26.12 20.31 9.30
CA ALA A 488 -25.93 21.68 8.82
C ALA A 488 -25.08 21.79 7.53
N ALA A 489 -24.26 20.78 7.21
CA ALA A 489 -23.55 20.75 5.93
C ALA A 489 -24.53 20.54 4.75
N GLY A 490 -25.60 19.79 4.97
CA GLY A 490 -26.67 19.60 3.97
C GLY A 490 -27.56 20.82 3.77
N GLU A 491 -27.49 21.80 4.66
CA GLU A 491 -28.24 23.06 4.59
C GLU A 491 -27.42 24.20 3.97
N MET A 492 -26.18 23.94 3.53
CA MET A 492 -25.33 24.94 2.90
C MET A 492 -25.93 25.45 1.59
N GLY A 493 -26.00 26.78 1.44
CA GLY A 493 -26.45 27.40 0.19
C GLY A 493 -25.43 27.26 -0.94
N SER A 494 -25.86 27.41 -2.19
CA SER A 494 -24.96 27.37 -3.35
C SER A 494 -23.85 28.41 -3.27
N GLU A 495 -24.16 29.65 -2.82
CA GLU A 495 -23.16 30.71 -2.62
C GLU A 495 -22.04 30.29 -1.65
N GLN A 496 -22.37 29.57 -0.58
CA GLN A 496 -21.39 29.07 0.39
C GLN A 496 -20.54 27.95 -0.20
N ILE A 497 -21.14 27.07 -1.00
CA ILE A 497 -20.42 26.01 -1.71
C ILE A 497 -19.47 26.64 -2.74
N GLU A 498 -19.94 27.63 -3.51
CA GLU A 498 -19.12 28.39 -4.46
C GLU A 498 -17.93 29.08 -3.79
N ASP A 499 -18.16 29.76 -2.67
CA ASP A 499 -17.10 30.36 -1.87
C ASP A 499 -16.07 29.30 -1.45
N LEU A 500 -16.50 28.15 -0.95
CA LEU A 500 -15.58 27.05 -0.58
C LEU A 500 -14.83 26.50 -1.80
N LEU A 501 -15.50 26.33 -2.94
CA LEU A 501 -14.91 25.88 -4.20
C LEU A 501 -13.82 26.84 -4.68
N GLN A 502 -14.01 28.16 -4.53
CA GLN A 502 -13.00 29.17 -4.86
C GLN A 502 -11.77 29.10 -3.94
N HIS A 503 -11.94 28.66 -2.69
CA HIS A 503 -10.83 28.50 -1.74
C HIS A 503 -10.03 27.21 -1.96
N VAL A 504 -10.57 26.24 -2.72
CA VAL A 504 -9.85 25.00 -3.01
C VAL A 504 -8.71 25.28 -3.98
N ARG A 505 -7.51 25.39 -3.43
CA ARG A 505 -6.27 25.46 -4.21
C ARG A 505 -5.89 24.07 -4.69
N PHE A 506 -6.64 23.57 -5.69
CA PHE A 506 -6.50 22.27 -6.32
C PHE A 506 -5.09 21.67 -6.10
N CYS A 507 -4.97 20.79 -5.13
CA CYS A 507 -3.88 19.86 -4.92
C CYS A 507 -4.45 18.46 -5.20
N PRO A 508 -3.66 17.45 -5.61
CA PRO A 508 -4.20 16.09 -5.78
C PRO A 508 -4.92 15.53 -4.55
N CYS A 509 -4.64 16.08 -3.36
CA CYS A 509 -5.32 15.70 -2.12
C CYS A 509 -6.70 16.35 -1.94
N ASP A 510 -7.03 17.37 -2.74
CA ASP A 510 -8.28 18.14 -2.61
C ASP A 510 -9.42 17.50 -3.42
N SER A 511 -9.11 16.56 -4.32
CA SER A 511 -10.07 15.91 -5.23
C SER A 511 -11.22 15.22 -4.48
N TRP A 512 -10.89 14.52 -3.40
CA TRP A 512 -11.89 13.85 -2.57
C TRP A 512 -12.82 14.86 -1.89
N MET A 513 -12.27 15.96 -1.36
CA MET A 513 -13.07 16.95 -0.65
C MET A 513 -13.94 17.76 -1.61
N LEU A 514 -13.41 18.13 -2.77
CA LEU A 514 -14.20 18.71 -3.86
C LEU A 514 -15.34 17.79 -4.27
N ARG A 515 -15.07 16.49 -4.42
CA ARG A 515 -16.10 15.49 -4.70
C ARG A 515 -17.17 15.46 -3.62
N GLN A 516 -16.80 15.47 -2.33
CA GLN A 516 -17.81 15.49 -1.27
C GLN A 516 -18.63 16.78 -1.24
N LEU A 517 -18.01 17.94 -1.50
CA LEU A 517 -18.74 19.22 -1.63
C LEU A 517 -19.73 19.19 -2.80
N LEU A 518 -19.33 18.60 -3.92
CA LEU A 518 -20.19 18.42 -5.10
C LEU A 518 -21.28 17.35 -4.94
N LEU A 519 -21.14 16.46 -3.96
CA LEU A 519 -22.16 15.46 -3.62
C LEU A 519 -23.19 15.98 -2.60
N LEU A 520 -23.04 17.23 -2.11
CA LEU A 520 -24.06 17.85 -1.28
C LEU A 520 -25.30 18.17 -2.14
N PRO A 521 -26.54 18.01 -1.62
CA PRO A 521 -27.76 18.26 -2.40
C PRO A 521 -27.83 19.67 -3.01
N CYS A 522 -27.24 20.66 -2.33
CA CYS A 522 -27.25 22.04 -2.80
C CYS A 522 -26.24 22.32 -3.93
N ALA A 523 -25.35 21.37 -4.25
CA ALA A 523 -24.38 21.52 -5.32
C ALA A 523 -25.04 21.56 -6.72
N GLU A 524 -26.27 21.04 -6.84
CA GLU A 524 -27.10 21.13 -8.05
C GLU A 524 -27.42 22.58 -8.45
N PHE A 525 -27.28 23.53 -7.52
CA PHE A 525 -27.55 24.96 -7.75
C PHE A 525 -26.28 25.79 -7.92
N VAL A 526 -25.10 25.17 -8.01
CA VAL A 526 -23.83 25.87 -8.27
C VAL A 526 -23.83 26.39 -9.71
N ASP A 527 -23.31 27.61 -9.90
CA ASP A 527 -23.21 28.22 -11.22
C ASP A 527 -22.44 27.30 -12.19
N MET A 528 -23.02 27.13 -13.38
CA MET A 528 -22.46 26.31 -14.47
C MET A 528 -21.06 26.78 -14.87
N ASP A 529 -20.77 28.08 -14.82
CA ASP A 529 -19.44 28.62 -15.14
C ASP A 529 -18.38 28.16 -14.12
N VAL A 530 -18.77 28.02 -12.85
CA VAL A 530 -17.91 27.48 -11.79
C VAL A 530 -17.69 25.98 -12.05
N LEU A 531 -18.75 25.20 -12.23
CA LEU A 531 -18.63 23.76 -12.52
C LEU A 531 -17.78 23.47 -13.76
N TRP A 532 -17.96 24.27 -14.82
CA TRP A 532 -17.18 24.20 -16.04
C TRP A 532 -15.69 24.49 -15.80
N SER A 533 -15.39 25.57 -15.07
CA SER A 533 -14.01 25.93 -14.71
C SER A 533 -13.32 24.85 -13.87
N LEU A 534 -14.06 24.20 -12.95
CA LEU A 534 -13.55 23.07 -12.18
C LEU A 534 -13.28 21.85 -13.09
N LEU A 535 -14.12 21.60 -14.10
CA LEU A 535 -13.96 20.50 -15.04
C LEU A 535 -12.73 20.70 -15.91
N GLU A 536 -12.54 21.90 -16.47
CA GLU A 536 -11.35 22.26 -17.24
C GLU A 536 -10.07 22.01 -16.44
N LEU A 537 -10.07 22.41 -15.17
CA LEU A 537 -8.93 22.22 -14.28
C LEU A 537 -8.71 20.74 -13.90
N ALA A 538 -9.77 19.98 -13.65
CA ALA A 538 -9.70 18.54 -13.38
C ALA A 538 -9.11 17.78 -14.59
N VAL A 539 -9.57 18.13 -15.79
CA VAL A 539 -9.07 17.55 -17.05
C VAL A 539 -7.60 17.89 -17.28
N ALA A 540 -7.20 19.16 -17.08
CA ALA A 540 -5.81 19.58 -17.22
C ALA A 540 -4.84 18.84 -16.27
N ARG A 541 -5.36 18.34 -15.14
CA ARG A 541 -4.59 17.60 -14.14
C ARG A 541 -4.64 16.08 -14.30
N GLY A 542 -5.56 15.58 -15.12
CA GLY A 542 -5.79 14.14 -15.25
C GLY A 542 -6.51 13.52 -14.04
N ASP A 543 -7.33 14.29 -13.31
CA ASP A 543 -8.03 13.82 -12.10
C ASP A 543 -9.32 13.06 -12.46
N VAL A 544 -9.22 11.74 -12.53
CA VAL A 544 -10.32 10.87 -13.01
C VAL A 544 -11.57 10.95 -12.14
N ASP A 545 -11.42 10.93 -10.81
CA ASP A 545 -12.55 10.88 -9.88
C ASP A 545 -13.33 12.20 -9.89
N MET A 546 -12.61 13.32 -9.95
CA MET A 546 -13.22 14.64 -10.03
C MET A 546 -13.87 14.87 -11.40
N THR A 547 -13.21 14.49 -12.50
CA THR A 547 -13.80 14.56 -13.84
C THR A 547 -15.06 13.71 -13.93
N GLU A 548 -15.08 12.49 -13.39
CA GLU A 548 -16.27 11.64 -13.35
C GLU A 548 -17.43 12.34 -12.62
N THR A 549 -17.18 12.82 -11.40
CA THR A 549 -18.22 13.47 -10.59
C THR A 549 -18.76 14.73 -11.28
N LEU A 550 -17.89 15.58 -11.83
CA LEU A 550 -18.30 16.79 -12.55
C LEU A 550 -19.04 16.46 -13.85
N CYS A 551 -18.60 15.46 -14.61
CA CYS A 551 -19.30 15.04 -15.82
C CYS A 551 -20.70 14.49 -15.49
N ASP A 552 -20.86 13.73 -14.40
CA ASP A 552 -22.16 13.21 -13.99
C ASP A 552 -23.14 14.36 -13.64
N ILE A 553 -22.69 15.35 -12.85
CA ILE A 553 -23.50 16.55 -12.53
C ILE A 553 -23.82 17.36 -13.80
N LEU A 554 -22.82 17.61 -14.64
CA LEU A 554 -22.98 18.40 -15.86
C LEU A 554 -23.84 17.69 -16.92
N THR A 555 -23.97 16.37 -16.85
CA THR A 555 -24.85 15.61 -17.75
C THR A 555 -26.32 15.95 -17.51
N GLU A 556 -26.73 16.23 -16.27
CA GLU A 556 -28.09 16.69 -15.95
C GLU A 556 -28.38 18.10 -16.50
N HIS A 557 -27.32 18.88 -16.78
CA HIS A 557 -27.39 20.23 -17.35
C HIS A 557 -26.95 20.28 -18.82
N ALA A 558 -26.93 19.16 -19.52
CA ALA A 558 -26.38 19.03 -20.88
C ALA A 558 -26.98 20.03 -21.90
N VAL A 559 -28.23 20.45 -21.73
CA VAL A 559 -28.91 21.45 -22.59
C VAL A 559 -28.21 22.81 -22.57
N SER A 560 -27.60 23.19 -21.45
CA SER A 560 -26.96 24.50 -21.24
C SER A 560 -25.50 24.53 -21.70
N LEU A 561 -24.90 23.39 -21.99
CA LEU A 561 -23.48 23.28 -22.33
C LEU A 561 -23.24 23.54 -23.81
N SER A 562 -22.16 24.24 -24.14
CA SER A 562 -21.74 24.38 -25.54
C SER A 562 -21.13 23.06 -26.06
N ILE A 563 -21.67 22.49 -27.15
CA ILE A 563 -21.06 21.35 -27.86
C ILE A 563 -19.60 21.66 -28.20
N ASP A 564 -19.33 22.90 -28.64
CA ASP A 564 -17.99 23.28 -29.06
C ASP A 564 -17.02 23.39 -27.88
N ALA A 565 -17.44 23.92 -26.74
CA ALA A 565 -16.58 23.95 -25.54
C ALA A 565 -16.30 22.52 -25.03
N THR A 566 -17.33 21.67 -25.03
CA THR A 566 -17.20 20.27 -24.58
C THR A 566 -16.32 19.44 -25.50
N ALA A 567 -16.37 19.69 -26.80
CA ALA A 567 -15.49 19.02 -27.75
C ALA A 567 -14.03 19.50 -27.64
N ASP A 568 -13.77 20.77 -27.28
CA ASP A 568 -12.41 21.28 -27.04
C ASP A 568 -11.81 20.58 -25.81
N LEU A 569 -12.62 20.50 -24.76
CA LEU A 569 -12.22 19.86 -23.53
C LEU A 569 -11.99 18.36 -23.70
N ALA A 570 -12.83 17.67 -24.49
CA ALA A 570 -12.62 16.27 -24.85
C ALA A 570 -11.32 16.06 -25.64
N GLU A 571 -11.02 16.95 -26.60
CA GLU A 571 -9.77 16.92 -27.36
C GLU A 571 -8.55 17.14 -26.46
N GLN A 572 -8.65 18.06 -25.49
CA GLN A 572 -7.60 18.28 -24.48
C GLN A 572 -7.42 17.05 -23.59
N ALA A 573 -8.51 16.47 -23.07
CA ALA A 573 -8.48 15.27 -22.24
C ALA A 573 -7.80 14.10 -22.95
N LEU A 574 -8.11 13.90 -24.24
CA LEU A 574 -7.51 12.89 -25.10
C LEU A 574 -5.98 13.02 -25.22
N GLN A 575 -5.43 14.23 -25.09
CA GLN A 575 -3.99 14.45 -25.13
C GLN A 575 -3.27 14.03 -23.84
N HIS A 576 -3.99 13.97 -22.71
CA HIS A 576 -3.40 13.78 -21.39
C HIS A 576 -3.66 12.39 -20.80
N HIS A 577 -4.91 11.94 -20.72
CA HIS A 577 -5.27 10.75 -19.92
C HIS A 577 -6.55 10.05 -20.42
N GLU A 578 -6.47 8.76 -20.78
CA GLU A 578 -7.62 8.02 -21.36
C GLU A 578 -8.87 7.97 -20.46
N PRO A 579 -8.78 7.61 -19.16
CA PRO A 579 -9.95 7.60 -18.29
C PRO A 579 -10.66 8.95 -18.17
N VAL A 580 -9.91 10.07 -18.19
CA VAL A 580 -10.49 11.42 -18.15
C VAL A 580 -11.20 11.70 -19.47
N ALA A 581 -10.52 11.43 -20.59
CA ALA A 581 -11.10 11.59 -21.92
C ALA A 581 -12.39 10.78 -22.11
N GLU A 582 -12.43 9.56 -21.57
CA GLU A 582 -13.62 8.71 -21.61
C GLU A 582 -14.83 9.40 -20.98
N ARG A 583 -14.65 10.03 -19.81
CA ARG A 583 -15.74 10.72 -19.10
C ARG A 583 -16.21 11.98 -19.83
N VAL A 584 -15.28 12.79 -20.31
CA VAL A 584 -15.62 14.00 -21.07
C VAL A 584 -16.29 13.65 -22.41
N LEU A 585 -15.91 12.54 -23.06
CA LEU A 585 -16.57 12.07 -24.28
C LEU A 585 -18.01 11.58 -24.03
N ARG A 586 -18.29 10.97 -22.88
CA ARG A 586 -19.68 10.63 -22.49
C ARG A 586 -20.52 11.89 -22.28
N LEU A 587 -19.96 12.90 -21.60
CA LEU A 587 -20.62 14.21 -21.46
C LEU A 587 -20.89 14.83 -22.84
N LEU A 588 -19.91 14.81 -23.75
CA LEU A 588 -20.09 15.30 -25.12
C LEU A 588 -21.20 14.57 -25.89
N LEU A 589 -21.36 13.26 -25.68
CA LEU A 589 -22.45 12.48 -26.27
C LEU A 589 -23.80 12.93 -25.70
N ALA A 590 -23.93 13.07 -24.38
CA ALA A 590 -25.16 13.55 -23.75
C ALA A 590 -25.54 14.96 -24.24
N VAL A 591 -24.57 15.89 -24.32
CA VAL A 591 -24.79 17.24 -24.87
C VAL A 591 -25.25 17.19 -26.33
N ASN A 592 -24.68 16.30 -27.14
CA ASN A 592 -25.12 16.10 -28.53
C ASN A 592 -26.50 15.47 -28.65
N GLU A 593 -26.87 14.53 -27.77
CA GLU A 593 -28.19 13.88 -27.79
C GLU A 593 -29.30 14.89 -27.44
N GLU A 594 -29.09 15.70 -26.40
CA GLU A 594 -30.04 16.74 -25.96
C GLU A 594 -30.19 17.86 -27.00
N GLN A 595 -29.10 18.29 -27.64
CA GLN A 595 -29.16 19.36 -28.66
C GLN A 595 -29.50 18.85 -30.07
N GLY A 596 -29.29 17.56 -30.33
CA GLY A 596 -29.35 16.95 -31.66
C GLY A 596 -30.74 16.52 -32.13
N ALA A 597 -31.77 16.62 -31.29
CA ALA A 597 -33.15 16.27 -31.67
C ALA A 597 -33.70 17.10 -32.85
N TYR A 598 -33.07 18.24 -33.18
CA TYR A 598 -33.47 19.12 -34.28
C TYR A 598 -32.47 19.06 -35.44
N HIS A 599 -32.65 18.09 -36.35
CA HIS A 599 -32.06 18.01 -37.70
C HIS A 599 -30.68 18.69 -37.90
N PHE A 600 -29.68 18.29 -37.12
CA PHE A 600 -28.35 18.85 -37.26
C PHE A 600 -27.59 18.15 -38.39
N HIS A 601 -27.33 18.87 -39.49
CA HIS A 601 -26.28 18.47 -40.43
C HIS A 601 -24.94 18.88 -39.83
N PRO A 602 -24.01 17.93 -39.58
CA PRO A 602 -22.74 18.25 -38.97
C PRO A 602 -21.99 19.23 -39.87
N SER A 603 -21.53 20.35 -39.30
CA SER A 603 -20.75 21.32 -40.05
C SER A 603 -19.38 20.73 -40.42
N ASP A 604 -18.77 21.21 -41.51
CA ASP A 604 -17.42 20.77 -41.90
C ASP A 604 -16.40 20.95 -40.77
N ALA A 605 -16.60 21.96 -39.91
CA ALA A 605 -15.78 22.20 -38.73
C ALA A 605 -15.93 21.08 -37.68
N GLN A 606 -17.15 20.61 -37.41
CA GLN A 606 -17.39 19.47 -36.51
C GLN A 606 -16.80 18.17 -37.07
N LEU A 607 -16.91 17.93 -38.38
CA LEU A 607 -16.31 16.76 -39.02
C LEU A 607 -14.78 16.76 -38.90
N LEU A 608 -14.16 17.91 -39.16
CA LEU A 608 -12.71 18.08 -38.99
C LEU A 608 -12.29 17.83 -37.53
N ARG A 609 -13.12 18.23 -36.58
CA ARG A 609 -12.88 18.05 -35.15
C ARG A 609 -13.00 16.60 -34.70
N VAL A 610 -14.04 15.88 -35.13
CA VAL A 610 -14.18 14.44 -34.89
C VAL A 610 -12.97 13.69 -35.45
N MET A 611 -12.50 14.08 -36.65
CA MET A 611 -11.29 13.49 -37.23
C MET A 611 -10.02 13.81 -36.43
N ARG A 612 -9.89 15.01 -35.87
CA ARG A 612 -8.78 15.34 -34.95
C ARG A 612 -8.83 14.49 -33.68
N MET A 613 -10.00 14.36 -33.05
CA MET A 613 -10.17 13.52 -31.87
C MET A 613 -9.86 12.04 -32.15
N LEU A 614 -10.37 11.48 -33.27
CA LEU A 614 -10.06 10.13 -33.71
C LEU A 614 -8.55 9.93 -33.89
N ARG A 615 -7.88 10.88 -34.56
CA ARG A 615 -6.42 10.82 -34.76
C ARG A 615 -5.68 10.89 -33.43
N THR A 616 -6.03 11.78 -32.52
CA THR A 616 -5.38 11.92 -31.21
C THR A 616 -5.56 10.65 -30.38
N ALA A 617 -6.78 10.13 -30.27
CA ALA A 617 -7.09 8.91 -29.53
C ALA A 617 -6.35 7.68 -30.09
N ALA A 618 -6.30 7.57 -31.42
CA ALA A 618 -5.56 6.53 -32.12
C ALA A 618 -4.05 6.55 -31.83
N HIS A 619 -3.43 7.72 -31.88
CA HIS A 619 -1.99 7.88 -31.61
C HIS A 619 -1.64 7.59 -30.14
N ARG A 620 -2.48 8.04 -29.22
CA ARG A 620 -2.31 7.82 -27.78
C ARG A 620 -2.70 6.42 -27.33
N ARG A 621 -3.26 5.61 -28.23
CA ARG A 621 -3.75 4.24 -27.98
C ARG A 621 -4.91 4.17 -27.00
N HIS A 622 -5.77 5.18 -27.02
CA HIS A 622 -6.97 5.26 -26.17
C HIS A 622 -8.13 4.50 -26.83
N VAL A 623 -8.15 3.18 -26.69
CA VAL A 623 -9.11 2.28 -27.38
C VAL A 623 -10.54 2.54 -26.95
N ARG A 624 -10.79 2.82 -25.66
CA ARG A 624 -12.15 3.11 -25.16
C ARG A 624 -12.65 4.45 -25.66
N ALA A 625 -11.76 5.45 -25.69
CA ALA A 625 -12.09 6.76 -26.21
C ALA A 625 -12.47 6.70 -27.70
N LEU A 626 -11.80 5.87 -28.50
CA LEU A 626 -12.18 5.64 -29.91
C LEU A 626 -13.59 5.05 -30.03
N GLN A 627 -13.98 4.15 -29.14
CA GLN A 627 -15.32 3.59 -29.13
C GLN A 627 -16.37 4.67 -28.87
N TRP A 628 -16.13 5.58 -27.91
CA TRP A 628 -17.03 6.71 -27.65
C TRP A 628 -17.06 7.74 -28.79
N ILE A 629 -15.90 8.09 -29.37
CA ILE A 629 -15.86 9.01 -30.52
C ILE A 629 -16.62 8.42 -31.72
N SER A 630 -16.59 7.09 -31.89
CA SER A 630 -17.36 6.40 -32.94
C SER A 630 -18.87 6.40 -32.72
N GLN A 631 -19.36 6.90 -31.58
CA GLN A 631 -20.79 7.09 -31.33
C GLN A 631 -21.27 8.51 -31.65
N LEU A 632 -20.37 9.49 -31.82
CA LEU A 632 -20.73 10.89 -32.05
C LEU A 632 -21.49 11.09 -33.39
N PRO A 633 -22.50 12.00 -33.41
CA PRO A 633 -23.15 12.42 -34.63
C PRO A 633 -22.12 13.10 -35.54
N GLY A 634 -21.95 12.56 -36.75
CA GLY A 634 -20.87 12.96 -37.68
C GLY A 634 -20.03 11.79 -38.19
N LYS A 635 -20.06 10.63 -37.51
CA LYS A 635 -19.35 9.42 -37.95
C LYS A 635 -19.69 8.96 -39.38
N ALA A 636 -20.92 9.20 -39.82
CA ALA A 636 -21.39 8.82 -41.16
C ALA A 636 -20.91 9.79 -42.26
N ALA A 637 -20.50 11.00 -41.88
CA ALA A 637 -20.03 12.05 -42.77
C ALA A 637 -18.50 12.16 -42.83
N VAL A 638 -17.78 11.37 -42.01
CA VAL A 638 -16.34 11.18 -42.17
C VAL A 638 -16.04 10.64 -43.56
N GLN A 639 -15.20 11.37 -44.31
CA GLN A 639 -14.80 10.97 -45.66
C GLN A 639 -13.97 9.68 -45.59
N SER A 640 -14.32 8.70 -46.43
CA SER A 640 -13.69 7.38 -46.44
C SER A 640 -12.18 7.45 -46.66
N HIS A 641 -11.70 8.37 -47.50
CA HIS A 641 -10.26 8.56 -47.75
C HIS A 641 -9.49 9.05 -46.51
N GLN A 642 -10.06 9.97 -45.74
CA GLN A 642 -9.42 10.46 -44.50
C GLN A 642 -9.33 9.34 -43.46
N LEU A 643 -10.37 8.50 -43.38
CA LEU A 643 -10.39 7.34 -42.51
C LEU A 643 -9.39 6.27 -42.96
N ALA A 644 -9.21 6.07 -44.27
CA ALA A 644 -8.17 5.20 -44.81
C ALA A 644 -6.77 5.66 -44.37
N SER A 645 -6.49 6.96 -44.51
CA SER A 645 -5.22 7.56 -44.08
C SER A 645 -4.96 7.35 -42.59
N LEU A 646 -5.97 7.57 -41.74
CA LEU A 646 -5.88 7.33 -40.30
C LEU A 646 -5.66 5.84 -39.98
N MET A 647 -6.38 4.94 -40.64
CA MET A 647 -6.20 3.51 -40.46
C MET A 647 -4.78 3.06 -40.86
N GLN A 648 -4.22 3.60 -41.92
CA GLN A 648 -2.83 3.32 -42.30
C GLN A 648 -1.84 3.79 -41.22
N GLU A 649 -2.07 4.95 -40.64
CA GLU A 649 -1.26 5.50 -39.53
C GLU A 649 -1.34 4.62 -38.27
N ILE A 650 -2.53 4.10 -37.96
CA ILE A 650 -2.76 3.18 -36.82
C ILE A 650 -2.08 1.82 -37.03
N LEU A 651 -2.18 1.26 -38.25
CA LEU A 651 -1.51 0.02 -38.59
C LEU A 651 0.01 0.20 -38.50
N ARG A 652 0.56 1.30 -39.01
CA ARG A 652 2.00 1.61 -38.93
C ARG A 652 2.48 1.79 -37.48
N SER A 653 1.67 2.38 -36.61
CA SER A 653 1.99 2.52 -35.17
C SER A 653 1.75 1.24 -34.34
N ARG A 654 1.36 0.14 -35.00
CA ARG A 654 1.08 -1.18 -34.42
C ARG A 654 -0.03 -1.16 -33.35
N ASN A 655 -1.03 -0.30 -33.51
CA ASN A 655 -2.15 -0.19 -32.58
C ASN A 655 -3.39 -0.96 -33.08
N TYR A 656 -3.32 -2.29 -33.06
CA TYR A 656 -4.36 -3.17 -33.62
C TYR A 656 -5.70 -3.09 -32.89
N ALA A 657 -5.68 -2.79 -31.58
CA ALA A 657 -6.91 -2.62 -30.81
C ALA A 657 -7.70 -1.40 -31.30
N ALA A 658 -7.03 -0.27 -31.56
CA ALA A 658 -7.65 0.89 -32.19
C ALA A 658 -8.15 0.58 -33.61
N ALA A 659 -7.34 -0.10 -34.43
CA ALA A 659 -7.74 -0.49 -35.78
C ALA A 659 -9.02 -1.37 -35.75
N ARG A 660 -9.10 -2.32 -34.81
CA ARG A 660 -10.25 -3.19 -34.63
C ARG A 660 -11.51 -2.39 -34.28
N VAL A 661 -11.44 -1.45 -33.33
CA VAL A 661 -12.59 -0.61 -32.96
C VAL A 661 -13.05 0.22 -34.16
N LEU A 662 -12.13 0.85 -34.89
CA LEU A 662 -12.51 1.65 -36.07
C LEU A 662 -13.16 0.80 -37.16
N LEU A 663 -12.65 -0.40 -37.42
CA LEU A 663 -13.21 -1.32 -38.42
C LEU A 663 -14.63 -1.79 -38.09
N LEU A 664 -14.92 -1.98 -36.79
CA LEU A 664 -16.22 -2.50 -36.34
C LEU A 664 -17.27 -1.39 -36.18
N GLU A 665 -16.88 -0.25 -35.63
CA GLU A 665 -17.83 0.77 -35.16
C GLU A 665 -18.07 1.91 -36.17
N LEU A 666 -17.15 2.14 -37.13
CA LEU A 666 -17.30 3.24 -38.10
C LEU A 666 -17.90 2.78 -39.43
N PRO A 667 -19.13 3.19 -39.77
CA PRO A 667 -19.78 2.79 -41.02
C PRO A 667 -19.05 3.33 -42.27
N ALA A 668 -18.29 4.42 -42.14
CA ALA A 668 -17.49 4.96 -43.24
C ALA A 668 -16.40 3.99 -43.73
N VAL A 669 -15.94 3.05 -42.88
CA VAL A 669 -15.00 2.00 -43.29
C VAL A 669 -15.65 1.07 -44.33
N GLN A 670 -16.94 0.79 -44.20
CA GLN A 670 -17.67 -0.04 -45.17
C GLN A 670 -17.81 0.64 -46.55
N ARG A 671 -17.56 1.96 -46.63
CA ARG A 671 -17.59 2.77 -47.85
C ARG A 671 -16.19 3.13 -48.37
N LEU A 672 -15.16 2.43 -47.91
CA LEU A 672 -13.80 2.61 -48.43
C LEU A 672 -13.77 2.33 -49.93
N ALA A 673 -13.08 3.21 -50.67
CA ALA A 673 -12.84 2.99 -52.08
C ALA A 673 -12.02 1.69 -52.27
N PRO A 674 -12.22 0.94 -53.37
CA PRO A 674 -11.49 -0.30 -53.62
C PRO A 674 -9.97 -0.13 -53.51
N ASP A 675 -9.43 0.99 -54.01
CA ASP A 675 -7.99 1.27 -53.96
C ASP A 675 -7.49 1.53 -52.52
N ASP A 676 -8.28 2.25 -51.69
CA ASP A 676 -7.94 2.50 -50.28
C ASP A 676 -8.01 1.20 -49.45
N ALA A 677 -9.01 0.36 -49.72
CA ALA A 677 -9.16 -0.95 -49.08
C ALA A 677 -8.02 -1.91 -49.48
N GLU A 678 -7.58 -1.87 -50.75
CA GLU A 678 -6.40 -2.61 -51.24
C GLU A 678 -5.15 -2.22 -50.44
N GLN A 679 -4.89 -0.92 -50.33
CA GLN A 679 -3.72 -0.39 -49.61
C GLN A 679 -3.74 -0.75 -48.13
N LEU A 680 -4.92 -0.69 -47.49
CA LEU A 680 -5.09 -1.09 -46.09
C LEU A 680 -4.84 -2.57 -45.88
N LEU A 681 -5.33 -3.44 -46.78
CA LEU A 681 -5.10 -4.88 -46.68
C LEU A 681 -3.61 -5.21 -46.85
N LEU A 682 -2.97 -4.62 -47.86
CA LEU A 682 -1.53 -4.77 -48.10
C LEU A 682 -0.70 -4.35 -46.89
N LEU A 683 -1.01 -3.18 -46.33
CA LEU A 683 -0.31 -2.66 -45.16
C LEU A 683 -0.56 -3.52 -43.92
N ALA A 684 -1.80 -3.99 -43.70
CA ALA A 684 -2.13 -4.85 -42.57
C ALA A 684 -1.34 -6.16 -42.65
N ILE A 685 -1.30 -6.83 -43.82
CA ILE A 685 -0.52 -8.06 -44.00
C ILE A 685 0.97 -7.81 -43.77
N GLU A 686 1.51 -6.70 -44.29
CA GLU A 686 2.92 -6.33 -44.08
C GLU A 686 3.25 -6.16 -42.60
N VAL A 687 2.40 -5.41 -41.87
CA VAL A 687 2.58 -5.13 -40.45
C VAL A 687 2.39 -6.37 -39.57
N VAL A 688 1.42 -7.25 -39.87
CA VAL A 688 1.23 -8.52 -39.14
C VAL A 688 2.39 -9.48 -39.43
N GLY A 689 2.92 -9.45 -40.65
CA GLY A 689 4.14 -10.16 -41.04
C GLY A 689 5.33 -9.81 -40.16
N ASP A 690 5.51 -8.52 -39.84
CA ASP A 690 6.57 -8.03 -38.96
C ASP A 690 6.38 -8.43 -37.49
N LEU A 691 5.12 -8.50 -37.02
CA LEU A 691 4.79 -8.92 -35.64
C LEU A 691 5.12 -10.38 -35.38
N ALA A 692 4.69 -11.30 -36.25
CA ALA A 692 4.94 -12.74 -36.05
C ALA A 692 6.44 -13.07 -36.11
N ALA A 693 7.26 -12.17 -36.64
CA ALA A 693 8.70 -12.28 -36.60
C ALA A 693 9.30 -11.87 -35.23
N ASP A 694 8.57 -11.11 -34.41
CA ASP A 694 8.90 -10.75 -33.02
C ASP A 694 8.18 -11.68 -32.05
N GLN A 695 8.82 -12.80 -31.68
CA GLN A 695 8.28 -13.83 -30.78
C GLN A 695 7.87 -13.33 -29.37
N SER A 696 8.16 -12.08 -29.00
CA SER A 696 7.89 -11.54 -27.67
C SER A 696 6.45 -11.06 -27.43
N MET A 697 5.56 -11.11 -28.43
CA MET A 697 4.26 -10.40 -28.41
C MET A 697 3.08 -11.28 -28.87
N LEU A 698 2.99 -12.54 -28.40
CA LEU A 698 1.97 -13.52 -28.82
C LEU A 698 0.50 -13.05 -28.68
N GLU A 699 0.16 -12.22 -27.71
CA GLU A 699 -1.23 -11.72 -27.55
C GLU A 699 -1.65 -10.79 -28.70
N HIS A 700 -0.72 -10.02 -29.25
CA HIS A 700 -1.00 -9.07 -30.33
C HIS A 700 -1.26 -9.77 -31.66
N ASP A 701 -0.77 -11.00 -31.85
CA ASP A 701 -0.96 -11.76 -33.08
C ASP A 701 -2.44 -12.08 -33.34
N SER A 702 -3.20 -12.39 -32.28
CA SER A 702 -4.63 -12.69 -32.39
C SER A 702 -5.44 -11.49 -32.87
N ILE A 703 -5.21 -10.32 -32.26
CA ILE A 703 -5.90 -9.06 -32.60
C ILE A 703 -5.48 -8.59 -33.99
N ALA A 704 -4.19 -8.72 -34.33
CA ALA A 704 -3.68 -8.34 -35.63
C ALA A 704 -4.27 -9.20 -36.76
N ALA A 705 -4.39 -10.52 -36.53
CA ALA A 705 -5.06 -11.43 -37.47
C ALA A 705 -6.55 -11.09 -37.64
N ASP A 706 -7.24 -10.75 -36.56
CA ASP A 706 -8.64 -10.28 -36.62
C ASP A 706 -8.78 -8.95 -37.38
N VAL A 707 -7.82 -8.03 -37.25
CA VAL A 707 -7.78 -6.79 -38.03
C VAL A 707 -7.62 -7.08 -39.52
N VAL A 708 -6.71 -7.98 -39.90
CA VAL A 708 -6.53 -8.41 -41.31
C VAL A 708 -7.81 -9.04 -41.84
N ARG A 709 -8.44 -9.92 -41.05
CA ARG A 709 -9.73 -10.55 -41.40
C ARG A 709 -10.80 -9.49 -41.66
N ASN A 710 -10.97 -8.54 -40.75
CA ASN A 710 -12.00 -7.51 -40.87
C ASN A 710 -11.74 -6.57 -42.05
N ILE A 711 -10.48 -6.22 -42.35
CA ILE A 711 -10.13 -5.46 -43.56
C ILE A 711 -10.47 -6.26 -44.82
N ALA A 712 -10.15 -7.56 -44.84
CA ALA A 712 -10.42 -8.44 -45.98
C ALA A 712 -11.93 -8.57 -46.27
N LEU A 713 -12.78 -8.44 -45.24
CA LEU A 713 -14.23 -8.48 -45.35
C LEU A 713 -14.87 -7.16 -45.82
N LEU A 714 -14.09 -6.10 -46.05
CA LEU A 714 -14.64 -4.82 -46.48
C LEU A 714 -15.24 -4.91 -47.90
N PRO A 715 -16.40 -4.27 -48.16
CA PRO A 715 -17.07 -4.33 -49.47
C PRO A 715 -16.19 -3.89 -50.64
N GLY A 716 -15.32 -2.90 -50.43
CA GLY A 716 -14.36 -2.43 -51.43
C GLY A 716 -13.39 -3.52 -51.88
N ILE A 717 -13.10 -4.52 -51.04
CA ILE A 717 -12.22 -5.65 -51.40
C ILE A 717 -12.94 -6.67 -52.27
N GLY A 718 -14.25 -6.88 -52.05
CA GLY A 718 -15.07 -7.67 -52.98
C GLY A 718 -15.10 -7.07 -54.40
N GLN A 719 -14.91 -5.75 -54.52
CA GLN A 719 -14.91 -5.03 -55.80
C GLN A 719 -13.54 -5.02 -56.50
N LEU A 720 -12.45 -5.42 -55.83
CA LEU A 720 -11.09 -5.34 -56.39
C LEU A 720 -10.86 -6.25 -57.61
N GLY A 721 -11.78 -7.16 -57.92
CA GLY A 721 -11.58 -8.16 -58.96
C GLY A 721 -10.51 -9.18 -58.57
N ALA A 722 -10.65 -10.41 -59.07
CA ALA A 722 -9.77 -11.52 -58.71
C ALA A 722 -8.28 -11.21 -58.99
N ASP A 723 -8.00 -10.49 -60.08
CA ASP A 723 -6.63 -10.24 -60.53
C ASP A 723 -5.90 -9.21 -59.67
N ARG A 724 -6.54 -8.12 -59.23
CA ARG A 724 -5.87 -7.14 -58.35
C ARG A 724 -5.66 -7.71 -56.96
N LEU A 725 -6.66 -8.41 -56.40
CA LEU A 725 -6.50 -9.11 -55.13
C LEU A 725 -5.38 -10.14 -55.20
N LYS A 726 -5.28 -10.90 -56.31
CA LYS A 726 -4.19 -11.84 -56.58
C LYS A 726 -2.83 -11.15 -56.56
N VAL A 727 -2.67 -10.04 -57.30
CA VAL A 727 -1.41 -9.28 -57.36
C VAL A 727 -1.04 -8.71 -55.99
N ALA A 728 -2.01 -8.15 -55.27
CA ALA A 728 -1.81 -7.58 -53.94
C ALA A 728 -1.37 -8.65 -52.93
N MET A 729 -2.10 -9.76 -52.82
CA MET A 729 -1.74 -10.84 -51.91
C MET A 729 -0.38 -11.44 -52.25
N ARG A 730 -0.08 -11.66 -53.54
CA ARG A 730 1.24 -12.17 -53.96
C ARG A 730 2.35 -11.22 -53.55
N ALA A 731 2.18 -9.91 -53.75
CA ALA A 731 3.18 -8.92 -53.36
C ALA A 731 3.41 -8.89 -51.84
N ALA A 732 2.33 -8.91 -51.04
CA ALA A 732 2.42 -8.91 -49.58
C ALA A 732 3.16 -10.15 -49.06
N LEU A 733 2.80 -11.32 -49.58
CA LEU A 733 3.40 -12.59 -49.18
C LEU A 733 4.86 -12.73 -49.65
N GLN A 734 5.21 -12.19 -50.82
CA GLN A 734 6.60 -12.13 -51.28
C GLN A 734 7.45 -11.21 -50.39
N ARG A 735 6.94 -10.06 -49.96
CA ARG A 735 7.63 -9.17 -49.01
C ARG A 735 7.85 -9.87 -47.67
N GLN A 736 6.82 -10.54 -47.15
CA GLN A 736 6.92 -11.29 -45.91
C GLN A 736 7.93 -12.44 -46.00
N ALA A 737 7.91 -13.21 -47.09
CA ALA A 737 8.89 -14.24 -47.35
C ALA A 737 10.33 -13.70 -47.43
N ALA A 738 10.52 -12.52 -48.02
CA ALA A 738 11.81 -11.84 -48.07
C ALA A 738 12.26 -11.40 -46.67
N ALA A 739 11.37 -10.83 -45.85
CA ALA A 739 11.65 -10.43 -44.48
C ALA A 739 12.08 -11.62 -43.59
N VAL A 740 11.34 -12.73 -43.67
CA VAL A 740 11.68 -13.99 -42.96
C VAL A 740 13.04 -14.52 -43.40
N ARG A 741 13.31 -14.57 -44.72
CA ARG A 741 14.62 -15.01 -45.25
C ARG A 741 15.78 -14.10 -44.80
N CYS A 742 15.58 -12.78 -44.79
CA CYS A 742 16.60 -11.83 -44.33
C CYS A 742 16.94 -12.03 -42.85
N ARG A 743 15.94 -12.29 -41.98
CA ARG A 743 16.17 -12.59 -40.56
C ARG A 743 16.85 -13.96 -40.36
N MET A 744 16.46 -14.99 -41.10
CA MET A 744 17.13 -16.30 -41.03
C MET A 744 18.62 -16.21 -41.41
N LYS A 745 18.97 -15.35 -42.37
CA LYS A 745 20.36 -15.10 -42.78
C LYS A 745 21.16 -14.25 -41.80
N SER A 746 20.53 -13.40 -40.99
CA SER A 746 21.23 -12.47 -40.11
C SER A 746 21.77 -13.10 -38.82
N GLY A 747 21.47 -14.37 -38.53
CA GLY A 747 22.13 -15.19 -37.51
C GLY A 747 22.01 -14.71 -36.05
N ARG A 748 21.27 -13.64 -35.78
CA ARG A 748 21.07 -13.09 -34.43
C ARG A 748 19.94 -13.79 -33.68
N PHE A 749 20.04 -15.10 -33.50
CA PHE A 749 19.25 -15.80 -32.47
C PHE A 749 20.10 -15.86 -31.20
N SER A 750 19.69 -15.13 -30.15
CA SER A 750 20.32 -15.19 -28.83
C SER A 750 20.13 -16.60 -28.25
N ARG A 751 21.24 -17.29 -27.97
CA ARG A 751 21.33 -18.69 -27.48
C ARG A 751 20.84 -18.91 -26.03
N SER A 752 19.85 -18.20 -25.52
CA SER A 752 19.36 -18.41 -24.15
C SER A 752 18.09 -19.27 -24.11
N SER A 753 18.23 -20.45 -23.50
CA SER A 753 17.22 -21.46 -23.12
C SER A 753 16.72 -22.43 -24.21
N GLN A 754 17.21 -23.68 -24.15
CA GLN A 754 16.69 -24.84 -24.85
C GLN A 754 15.50 -25.41 -24.07
N SER A 755 14.30 -24.89 -24.33
CA SER A 755 13.05 -25.66 -24.20
C SER A 755 12.45 -25.76 -25.60
N SER A 756 11.72 -26.83 -25.91
CA SER A 756 11.23 -27.14 -27.26
C SER A 756 10.44 -25.96 -27.87
N VAL A 757 11.14 -25.14 -28.67
CA VAL A 757 10.56 -24.01 -29.39
C VAL A 757 9.74 -24.59 -30.54
N GLN A 758 8.40 -24.54 -30.43
CA GLN A 758 7.52 -24.78 -31.58
C GLN A 758 7.96 -23.87 -32.73
N ALA A 759 8.10 -24.44 -33.93
CA ALA A 759 8.40 -23.68 -35.13
C ALA A 759 7.45 -22.47 -35.22
N PRO A 760 7.96 -21.24 -35.44
CA PRO A 760 7.13 -20.04 -35.42
C PRO A 760 5.96 -20.25 -36.38
N LYS A 761 4.72 -20.26 -35.84
CA LYS A 761 3.50 -20.12 -36.64
C LYS A 761 3.75 -18.92 -37.54
N THR A 762 3.81 -19.15 -38.84
CA THR A 762 4.17 -18.06 -39.74
C THR A 762 3.00 -17.07 -39.74
N ALA A 763 3.25 -15.75 -39.84
CA ALA A 763 2.14 -14.80 -40.02
C ALA A 763 1.31 -15.11 -41.28
N LEU A 764 1.84 -15.91 -42.20
CA LEU A 764 1.10 -16.51 -43.30
C LEU A 764 0.01 -17.47 -42.80
N ASP A 765 0.32 -18.37 -41.86
CA ASP A 765 -0.66 -19.26 -41.24
C ASP A 765 -1.78 -18.46 -40.55
N SER A 766 -1.44 -17.40 -39.81
CA SER A 766 -2.42 -16.53 -39.15
C SER A 766 -3.25 -15.71 -40.14
N ALA A 767 -2.63 -15.13 -41.18
CA ALA A 767 -3.33 -14.37 -42.22
C ALA A 767 -4.23 -15.27 -43.07
N VAL A 768 -3.80 -16.48 -43.37
CA VAL A 768 -4.60 -17.46 -44.12
C VAL A 768 -5.72 -18.01 -43.27
N ALA A 769 -5.49 -18.37 -42.01
CA ALA A 769 -6.56 -18.75 -41.09
C ALA A 769 -7.57 -17.60 -40.87
N ALA A 770 -7.09 -16.35 -40.85
CA ALA A 770 -7.92 -15.15 -40.84
C ALA A 770 -8.82 -15.08 -42.09
N LEU A 771 -8.26 -15.20 -43.28
CA LEU A 771 -8.99 -15.12 -44.56
C LEU A 771 -9.94 -16.30 -44.79
N CYS A 772 -9.55 -17.50 -44.37
CA CYS A 772 -10.34 -18.73 -44.53
C CYS A 772 -11.42 -18.90 -43.44
N GLY A 773 -11.45 -18.03 -42.42
CA GLY A 773 -12.42 -18.11 -41.33
C GLY A 773 -12.22 -19.31 -40.39
N VAL A 774 -11.03 -19.93 -40.39
CA VAL A 774 -10.74 -21.09 -39.54
C VAL A 774 -10.43 -20.59 -38.13
N ARG A 775 -11.33 -20.85 -37.18
CA ARG A 775 -11.12 -20.55 -35.75
C ARG A 775 -10.14 -21.60 -35.20
N GLU A 776 -9.06 -21.18 -34.54
CA GLU A 776 -8.02 -22.10 -34.04
C GLU A 776 -8.62 -23.21 -33.14
N ALA A 777 -8.61 -24.44 -33.61
CA ALA A 777 -9.13 -25.62 -32.89
C ALA A 777 -8.11 -26.24 -31.90
N GLY A 778 -7.30 -25.41 -31.24
CA GLY A 778 -6.12 -25.89 -30.50
C GLY A 778 -5.79 -25.10 -29.23
N SER A 779 -6.73 -25.03 -28.29
CA SER A 779 -6.44 -24.70 -26.89
C SER A 779 -7.06 -25.80 -26.01
N THR A 780 -6.28 -26.85 -25.77
CA THR A 780 -6.60 -27.83 -24.71
C THR A 780 -5.42 -27.89 -23.75
N ALA A 781 -5.72 -27.58 -22.49
CA ALA A 781 -4.91 -27.75 -21.29
C ALA A 781 -3.64 -26.87 -21.12
N ALA A 782 -3.79 -25.72 -20.44
CA ALA A 782 -3.04 -25.38 -19.21
C ALA A 782 -3.55 -24.07 -18.59
N ASP A 783 -3.79 -24.14 -17.28
CA ASP A 783 -3.96 -23.07 -16.27
C ASP A 783 -5.14 -22.08 -16.38
N GLY A 784 -6.12 -22.33 -15.51
CA GLY A 784 -7.18 -21.40 -15.18
C GLY A 784 -6.74 -20.37 -14.13
N SER A 785 -7.06 -19.11 -14.37
CA SER A 785 -7.74 -18.25 -13.39
C SER A 785 -8.10 -16.89 -14.01
N ILE A 786 -9.17 -16.31 -13.47
CA ILE A 786 -9.66 -14.93 -13.59
C ILE A 786 -10.63 -14.69 -14.75
N TRP A 787 -11.90 -14.70 -14.34
CA TRP A 787 -13.08 -14.30 -15.10
C TRP A 787 -13.06 -12.80 -15.40
N ILE A 788 -13.36 -12.43 -16.65
CA ILE A 788 -14.04 -11.18 -16.97
C ILE A 788 -15.31 -11.56 -17.73
N THR A 789 -16.44 -11.30 -17.10
CA THR A 789 -17.79 -11.49 -17.65
C THR A 789 -18.08 -10.42 -18.70
N SER A 790 -18.41 -10.82 -19.93
CA SER A 790 -19.19 -9.96 -20.83
C SER A 790 -20.18 -10.78 -21.69
N SER A 791 -21.44 -10.39 -21.52
CA SER A 791 -22.59 -10.48 -22.43
C SER A 791 -22.86 -11.81 -23.14
N SER A 792 -23.75 -12.60 -22.52
CA SER A 792 -24.58 -13.60 -23.17
C SER A 792 -25.66 -12.94 -24.04
N SER A 793 -25.52 -13.01 -25.36
CA SER A 793 -26.68 -13.00 -26.28
C SER A 793 -26.74 -14.35 -26.99
N SER A 794 -27.65 -15.20 -26.52
CA SER A 794 -27.97 -16.49 -27.10
C SER A 794 -28.87 -16.28 -28.32
N GLY A 795 -28.27 -16.27 -29.50
CA GLY A 795 -28.93 -16.48 -30.78
C GLY A 795 -28.12 -17.52 -31.54
N VAL A 796 -28.57 -18.78 -31.45
CA VAL A 796 -28.04 -19.89 -32.25
C VAL A 796 -28.52 -19.66 -33.68
N ASP A 797 -27.62 -19.17 -34.53
CA ASP A 797 -27.74 -19.31 -35.99
C ASP A 797 -26.47 -20.00 -36.51
N ASP A 798 -26.71 -21.07 -37.26
CA ASP A 798 -25.74 -22.07 -37.69
C ASP A 798 -24.51 -21.50 -38.40
N GLY A 799 -23.37 -21.50 -37.71
CA GLY A 799 -22.10 -22.14 -38.11
C GLY A 799 -21.52 -21.96 -39.53
N ARG A 800 -22.06 -21.09 -40.38
CA ARG A 800 -21.47 -20.70 -41.66
C ARG A 800 -20.73 -19.39 -41.43
N CYS A 801 -19.49 -19.50 -40.94
CA CYS A 801 -18.55 -18.41 -41.15
C CYS A 801 -18.56 -18.09 -42.64
N ALA A 802 -18.92 -16.85 -42.99
CA ALA A 802 -18.75 -16.32 -44.33
C ALA A 802 -17.24 -16.26 -44.60
N ALA A 803 -16.63 -17.41 -44.90
CA ALA A 803 -15.31 -17.47 -45.47
C ALA A 803 -15.36 -16.60 -46.72
N LEU A 804 -14.39 -15.70 -46.86
CA LEU A 804 -14.21 -14.95 -48.10
C LEU A 804 -14.28 -15.95 -49.24
N GLN A 805 -15.25 -15.80 -50.14
CA GLN A 805 -15.32 -16.57 -51.37
C GLN A 805 -14.18 -16.11 -52.26
N LEU A 806 -12.96 -16.48 -51.89
CA LEU A 806 -11.76 -16.20 -52.66
C LEU A 806 -11.94 -16.92 -54.00
N PRO A 807 -11.74 -16.25 -55.14
CA PRO A 807 -11.78 -16.91 -56.44
C PRO A 807 -10.83 -18.11 -56.44
N ALA A 808 -11.23 -19.21 -57.09
CA ALA A 808 -10.44 -20.45 -57.13
C ALA A 808 -8.98 -20.20 -57.56
N ALA A 809 -8.78 -19.32 -58.55
CA ALA A 809 -7.45 -18.92 -59.02
C ALA A 809 -6.58 -18.24 -57.94
N VAL A 810 -7.19 -17.52 -56.98
CA VAL A 810 -6.48 -16.90 -55.85
C VAL A 810 -6.10 -17.98 -54.84
N VAL A 811 -7.03 -18.88 -54.50
CA VAL A 811 -6.77 -19.98 -53.55
C VAL A 811 -5.65 -20.91 -54.07
N GLN A 812 -5.65 -21.22 -55.36
CA GLN A 812 -4.61 -22.02 -56.00
C GLN A 812 -3.22 -21.40 -55.84
N GLU A 813 -3.10 -20.09 -56.08
CA GLU A 813 -1.84 -19.36 -55.97
C GLU A 813 -1.37 -19.23 -54.53
N LEU A 814 -2.30 -19.01 -53.59
CA LEU A 814 -2.00 -19.02 -52.16
C LEU A 814 -1.53 -20.39 -51.70
N LEU A 815 -2.14 -21.48 -52.20
CA LEU A 815 -1.69 -22.84 -51.91
C LEU A 815 -0.28 -23.09 -52.47
N LEU A 816 0.00 -22.69 -53.72
CA LEU A 816 1.34 -22.80 -54.30
C LEU A 816 2.37 -22.03 -53.49
N LEU A 817 2.03 -20.83 -53.02
CA LEU A 817 2.93 -19.99 -52.24
C LEU A 817 3.12 -20.52 -50.81
N ALA A 818 2.04 -20.99 -50.16
CA ALA A 818 2.11 -21.63 -48.84
C ALA A 818 2.97 -22.90 -48.89
N LEU A 819 2.85 -23.69 -49.97
CA LEU A 819 3.75 -24.82 -50.23
C LEU A 819 5.20 -24.34 -50.38
N GLN A 820 5.47 -23.32 -51.20
CA GLN A 820 6.82 -22.75 -51.39
C GLN A 820 7.45 -22.19 -50.10
N LEU A 821 6.63 -21.74 -49.15
CA LEU A 821 7.07 -21.21 -47.86
C LEU A 821 7.07 -22.25 -46.74
N HIS A 822 6.72 -23.51 -47.04
CA HIS A 822 6.59 -24.61 -46.08
C HIS A 822 5.57 -24.32 -44.94
N SER A 823 4.54 -23.54 -45.23
CA SER A 823 3.50 -23.10 -44.29
C SER A 823 2.38 -24.14 -44.23
N TRP A 824 2.61 -25.26 -43.55
CA TRP A 824 1.71 -26.43 -43.61
C TRP A 824 0.30 -26.14 -43.07
N HIS A 825 0.15 -25.30 -42.04
CA HIS A 825 -1.16 -24.92 -41.52
C HIS A 825 -1.95 -24.03 -42.49
N ALA A 826 -1.28 -23.11 -43.18
CA ALA A 826 -1.89 -22.33 -44.26
C ALA A 826 -2.38 -23.24 -45.40
N VAL A 827 -1.58 -24.24 -45.80
CA VAL A 827 -2.00 -25.21 -46.83
C VAL A 827 -3.25 -25.98 -46.38
N GLN A 828 -3.27 -26.46 -45.14
CA GLN A 828 -4.42 -27.18 -44.58
C GLN A 828 -5.68 -26.30 -44.56
N SER A 829 -5.54 -25.04 -44.12
CA SER A 829 -6.66 -24.08 -44.01
C SER A 829 -7.20 -23.69 -45.39
N LEU A 830 -6.32 -23.47 -46.37
CA LEU A 830 -6.71 -23.17 -47.74
C LEU A 830 -7.40 -24.36 -48.42
N CYS A 831 -7.00 -25.60 -48.12
CA CYS A 831 -7.66 -26.80 -48.65
C CYS A 831 -9.11 -26.95 -48.16
N GLN A 832 -9.47 -26.32 -47.03
CA GLN A 832 -10.83 -26.31 -46.49
C GLN A 832 -11.73 -25.22 -47.10
N CYS A 833 -11.17 -24.30 -47.90
CA CYS A 833 -11.96 -23.29 -48.60
C CYS A 833 -12.93 -23.93 -49.59
N SER A 834 -14.19 -23.48 -49.59
CA SER A 834 -15.22 -23.94 -50.53
C SER A 834 -14.82 -23.74 -52.00
N SER A 835 -14.02 -22.71 -52.30
CA SER A 835 -13.54 -22.40 -53.64
C SER A 835 -12.60 -23.48 -54.22
N VAL A 836 -12.03 -24.34 -53.38
CA VAL A 836 -11.21 -25.47 -53.85
C VAL A 836 -12.05 -26.51 -54.60
N GLN A 837 -13.37 -26.54 -54.36
CA GLN A 837 -14.29 -27.38 -55.14
C GLN A 837 -14.34 -26.98 -56.63
N GLN A 838 -13.90 -25.77 -56.98
CA GLN A 838 -13.86 -25.27 -58.35
C GLN A 838 -12.52 -25.55 -59.05
N PHE A 839 -11.56 -26.23 -58.40
CA PHE A 839 -10.26 -26.53 -59.02
C PHE A 839 -10.43 -27.51 -60.17
N THR A 840 -9.75 -27.23 -61.28
CA THR A 840 -9.67 -28.19 -62.38
C THR A 840 -8.67 -29.30 -62.02
N PRO A 841 -8.77 -30.48 -62.66
CA PRO A 841 -7.77 -31.53 -62.50
C PRO A 841 -6.34 -31.02 -62.79
N THR A 842 -6.19 -30.13 -63.76
CA THR A 842 -4.90 -29.50 -64.12
C THR A 842 -4.32 -28.67 -62.97
N ASP A 843 -5.16 -27.90 -62.27
CA ASP A 843 -4.74 -27.08 -61.13
C ASP A 843 -4.22 -27.94 -59.98
N VAL A 844 -4.89 -29.05 -59.72
CA VAL A 844 -4.50 -30.04 -58.72
C VAL A 844 -3.20 -30.74 -59.09
N VAL A 845 -2.99 -31.09 -60.36
CA VAL A 845 -1.71 -31.68 -60.81
C VAL A 845 -0.55 -30.72 -60.51
N LEU A 846 -0.70 -29.43 -60.83
CA LEU A 846 0.33 -28.42 -60.55
C LEU A 846 0.61 -28.29 -59.05
N LEU A 847 -0.43 -28.29 -58.22
CA LEU A 847 -0.30 -28.24 -56.76
C LEU A 847 0.43 -29.47 -56.20
N LEU A 848 0.07 -30.67 -56.65
CA LEU A 848 0.69 -31.92 -56.21
C LEU A 848 2.15 -32.03 -56.68
N GLN A 849 2.45 -31.61 -57.91
CA GLN A 849 3.83 -31.53 -58.41
C GLN A 849 4.66 -30.56 -57.58
N GLN A 850 4.11 -29.39 -57.23
CA GLN A 850 4.79 -28.42 -56.39
C GLN A 850 4.99 -28.94 -54.96
N ALA A 851 3.98 -29.59 -54.37
CA ALA A 851 4.11 -30.22 -53.06
C ALA A 851 5.24 -31.28 -53.07
N ALA A 852 5.26 -32.16 -54.07
CA ALA A 852 6.28 -33.19 -54.23
C ALA A 852 7.71 -32.62 -54.33
N ARG A 853 7.87 -31.44 -54.95
CA ARG A 853 9.16 -30.74 -55.07
C ARG A 853 9.63 -30.06 -53.79
N VAL A 854 8.70 -29.58 -52.96
CA VAL A 854 9.02 -28.67 -51.85
C VAL A 854 9.14 -29.39 -50.51
N VAL A 855 8.36 -30.46 -50.31
CA VAL A 855 8.43 -31.39 -49.15
C VAL A 855 9.83 -31.99 -48.82
N PRO A 856 10.79 -32.19 -49.74
CA PRO A 856 12.04 -32.91 -49.45
C PRO A 856 13.12 -32.15 -48.67
N GLY A 857 13.03 -30.83 -48.55
CA GLY A 857 14.10 -30.00 -48.01
C GLY A 857 14.04 -29.89 -46.49
N HIS A 858 14.88 -30.65 -45.77
CA HIS A 858 15.20 -30.45 -44.34
C HIS A 858 14.00 -30.28 -43.38
N VAL A 859 13.06 -31.23 -43.37
CA VAL A 859 12.25 -31.44 -42.16
C VAL A 859 13.18 -32.08 -41.13
N SER A 860 13.66 -31.28 -40.17
CA SER A 860 14.38 -31.81 -39.00
C SER A 860 13.48 -32.82 -38.26
N ASN A 861 14.04 -33.70 -37.42
CA ASN A 861 13.32 -34.77 -36.68
C ASN A 861 12.18 -34.31 -35.72
N ASP A 862 11.63 -33.11 -35.93
CA ASP A 862 10.55 -32.54 -35.17
C ASP A 862 9.21 -33.19 -35.55
N GLN A 863 8.68 -34.02 -34.63
CA GLN A 863 7.41 -34.74 -34.80
C GLN A 863 6.24 -33.83 -35.17
N ALA A 864 6.27 -32.56 -34.75
CA ALA A 864 5.22 -31.59 -35.08
C ALA A 864 5.19 -31.24 -36.58
N GLN A 865 6.36 -31.07 -37.21
CA GLN A 865 6.44 -30.79 -38.65
C GLN A 865 6.01 -32.01 -39.48
N GLN A 866 6.37 -33.21 -39.01
CA GLN A 866 5.94 -34.45 -39.65
C GLN A 866 4.43 -34.66 -39.57
N ALA A 867 3.81 -34.39 -38.42
CA ALA A 867 2.36 -34.45 -38.25
C ALA A 867 1.61 -33.41 -39.11
N ALA A 868 2.10 -32.17 -39.16
CA ALA A 868 1.51 -31.11 -39.98
C ALA A 868 1.60 -31.45 -41.48
N ALA A 869 2.73 -31.99 -41.93
CA ALA A 869 2.89 -32.35 -43.34
C ALA A 869 2.09 -33.62 -43.72
N VAL A 870 1.88 -34.57 -42.80
CA VAL A 870 0.91 -35.67 -42.98
C VAL A 870 -0.51 -35.12 -43.17
N ALA A 871 -0.93 -34.18 -42.31
CA ALA A 871 -2.24 -33.54 -42.42
C ALA A 871 -2.40 -32.78 -43.75
N VAL A 872 -1.33 -32.18 -44.27
CA VAL A 872 -1.33 -31.54 -45.59
C VAL A 872 -1.45 -32.54 -46.73
N CYS A 873 -0.74 -33.67 -46.69
CA CYS A 873 -0.90 -34.72 -47.68
C CYS A 873 -2.34 -35.25 -47.70
N ASP A 874 -2.93 -35.47 -46.52
CA ASP A 874 -4.32 -35.90 -46.40
C ASP A 874 -5.29 -34.83 -46.91
N ALA A 875 -5.07 -33.55 -46.58
CA ALA A 875 -5.87 -32.43 -47.06
C ALA A 875 -5.81 -32.29 -48.59
N LEU A 876 -4.61 -32.33 -49.19
CA LEU A 876 -4.42 -32.28 -50.64
C LEU A 876 -5.08 -33.49 -51.32
N CYS A 877 -4.94 -34.70 -50.76
CA CYS A 877 -5.57 -35.89 -51.33
C CYS A 877 -7.10 -35.93 -51.14
N SER A 878 -7.63 -35.15 -50.20
CA SER A 878 -9.08 -35.02 -49.97
C SER A 878 -9.78 -34.09 -50.96
N LEU A 879 -9.03 -33.33 -51.77
CA LEU A 879 -9.62 -32.38 -52.70
C LEU A 879 -10.51 -33.10 -53.75
N PRO A 880 -11.72 -32.60 -54.04
CA PRO A 880 -12.65 -33.27 -54.95
C PRO A 880 -12.06 -33.55 -56.33
N ALA A 881 -11.28 -32.60 -56.86
CA ALA A 881 -10.63 -32.71 -58.16
C ALA A 881 -9.49 -33.75 -58.20
N VAL A 882 -8.91 -34.15 -57.05
CA VAL A 882 -7.95 -35.27 -56.99
C VAL A 882 -8.62 -36.60 -57.37
N ARG A 883 -9.89 -36.77 -56.98
CA ARG A 883 -10.67 -37.97 -57.36
C ARG A 883 -11.00 -38.02 -58.85
N GLN A 884 -10.90 -36.88 -59.54
CA GLN A 884 -11.15 -36.71 -60.97
C GLN A 884 -9.88 -36.71 -61.81
N LEU A 885 -8.70 -36.91 -61.20
CA LEU A 885 -7.44 -36.99 -61.95
C LEU A 885 -7.47 -38.17 -62.92
N SER A 886 -7.09 -37.92 -64.18
CA SER A 886 -6.82 -38.99 -65.13
C SER A 886 -5.45 -39.63 -64.85
N CYS A 887 -5.22 -40.81 -65.42
CA CYS A 887 -3.92 -41.49 -65.40
C CYS A 887 -2.79 -40.59 -65.93
N GLU A 888 -3.11 -39.77 -66.95
CA GLU A 888 -2.17 -38.81 -67.58
C GLU A 888 -1.80 -37.67 -66.64
N GLY A 889 -2.72 -37.23 -65.78
CA GLY A 889 -2.43 -36.22 -64.76
C GLY A 889 -1.68 -36.78 -63.54
N LEU A 890 -1.97 -38.02 -63.15
CA LEU A 890 -1.39 -38.66 -61.97
C LEU A 890 0.06 -39.16 -62.20
N ALA A 891 0.33 -39.72 -63.39
CA ALA A 891 1.65 -40.22 -63.76
C ALA A 891 2.80 -39.22 -63.52
N PRO A 892 2.74 -37.96 -64.00
CA PRO A 892 3.83 -37.00 -63.80
C PRO A 892 3.99 -36.55 -62.35
N VAL A 893 2.92 -36.58 -61.53
CA VAL A 893 3.02 -36.32 -60.08
C VAL A 893 3.82 -37.42 -59.39
N LEU A 894 3.49 -38.68 -59.68
CA LEU A 894 4.20 -39.84 -59.11
C LEU A 894 5.66 -39.90 -59.58
N GLN A 895 5.91 -39.63 -60.88
CA GLN A 895 7.26 -39.60 -61.44
C GLN A 895 8.15 -38.55 -60.78
N MET A 896 7.54 -37.47 -60.26
CA MET A 896 8.25 -36.42 -59.54
C MET A 896 8.46 -36.75 -58.06
N ALA A 897 7.46 -37.35 -57.40
CA ALA A 897 7.50 -37.63 -55.96
C ALA A 897 8.39 -38.83 -55.60
N VAL A 898 8.33 -39.89 -56.41
CA VAL A 898 9.01 -41.18 -56.20
C VAL A 898 10.54 -41.10 -56.09
N PRO A 899 11.28 -40.37 -56.95
CA PRO A 899 12.74 -40.31 -56.86
C PRO A 899 13.23 -39.56 -55.61
N ILE A 900 12.35 -38.87 -54.90
CA ILE A 900 12.71 -38.08 -53.73
C ILE A 900 12.37 -38.88 -52.46
N ASN A 901 13.39 -39.55 -51.92
CA ASN A 901 13.25 -40.48 -50.80
C ASN A 901 13.08 -39.79 -49.43
N GLY A 902 11.95 -39.11 -49.24
CA GLY A 902 11.53 -38.51 -47.96
C GLY A 902 10.31 -39.22 -47.36
N PRO A 903 10.14 -39.24 -46.02
CA PRO A 903 9.01 -39.90 -45.36
C PRO A 903 7.65 -39.35 -45.80
N LEU A 904 7.58 -38.04 -46.08
CA LEU A 904 6.37 -37.39 -46.57
C LEU A 904 6.08 -37.70 -48.05
N ASN A 905 7.12 -37.84 -48.89
CA ASN A 905 6.91 -38.27 -50.27
C ASN A 905 6.47 -39.73 -50.34
N ARG A 906 6.93 -40.59 -49.43
CA ARG A 906 6.41 -41.96 -49.29
C ARG A 906 4.93 -41.94 -48.93
N LEU A 907 4.51 -41.11 -47.98
CA LEU A 907 3.11 -40.96 -47.60
C LEU A 907 2.28 -40.39 -48.77
N LEU A 908 2.78 -39.37 -49.47
CA LEU A 908 2.12 -38.79 -50.64
C LEU A 908 1.95 -39.85 -51.74
N VAL A 909 3.00 -40.60 -52.07
CA VAL A 909 2.94 -41.71 -53.04
C VAL A 909 1.99 -42.81 -52.57
N GLN A 910 1.96 -43.10 -51.26
CA GLN A 910 1.03 -44.07 -50.67
C GLN A 910 -0.43 -43.62 -50.79
N ARG A 911 -0.72 -42.33 -50.57
CA ARG A 911 -2.08 -41.78 -50.73
C ARG A 911 -2.48 -41.67 -52.19
N LEU A 912 -1.57 -41.21 -53.06
CA LEU A 912 -1.82 -41.09 -54.50
C LEU A 912 -2.01 -42.46 -55.16
N SER A 913 -1.28 -43.50 -54.72
CA SER A 913 -1.47 -44.87 -55.20
C SER A 913 -2.80 -45.50 -54.80
N GLN A 914 -3.49 -44.96 -53.78
CA GLN A 914 -4.82 -45.39 -53.39
C GLN A 914 -5.94 -44.79 -54.27
N LEU A 915 -5.61 -43.81 -55.13
CA LEU A 915 -6.60 -43.21 -56.02
C LEU A 915 -7.05 -44.17 -57.13
N PRO A 916 -8.32 -44.10 -57.58
CA PRO A 916 -8.81 -44.95 -58.66
C PRO A 916 -7.97 -44.87 -59.94
N ALA A 917 -7.48 -43.68 -60.29
CA ALA A 917 -6.64 -43.46 -61.46
C ALA A 917 -5.26 -44.13 -61.36
N ALA A 918 -4.75 -44.37 -60.15
CA ALA A 918 -3.48 -45.06 -59.95
C ALA A 918 -3.57 -46.53 -60.39
N LYS A 919 -4.73 -47.16 -60.17
CA LYS A 919 -5.00 -48.53 -60.61
C LYS A 919 -5.10 -48.66 -62.13
N GLN A 920 -5.28 -47.54 -62.82
CA GLN A 920 -5.39 -47.47 -64.28
C GLN A 920 -4.11 -46.98 -64.96
N LEU A 921 -3.02 -46.76 -64.20
CA LEU A 921 -1.72 -46.44 -64.77
C LEU A 921 -1.25 -47.58 -65.68
N SER A 922 -0.62 -47.24 -66.80
CA SER A 922 -0.08 -48.25 -67.71
C SER A 922 1.15 -48.94 -67.10
N ARG A 923 1.41 -50.19 -67.52
CA ARG A 923 2.56 -50.98 -67.07
C ARG A 923 3.88 -50.24 -67.20
N CYS A 924 4.08 -49.59 -68.35
CA CYS A 924 5.28 -48.81 -68.63
C CYS A 924 5.50 -47.67 -67.62
N VAL A 925 4.42 -47.03 -67.14
CA VAL A 925 4.53 -45.97 -66.13
C VAL A 925 4.87 -46.57 -64.78
N VAL A 926 4.21 -47.65 -64.37
CA VAL A 926 4.47 -48.33 -63.08
C VAL A 926 5.91 -48.86 -63.03
N ASP A 927 6.38 -49.48 -64.11
CA ASP A 927 7.76 -49.96 -64.24
C ASP A 927 8.75 -48.79 -64.16
N GLY A 928 8.45 -47.67 -64.82
CA GLY A 928 9.25 -46.45 -64.73
C GLY A 928 9.31 -45.87 -63.31
N LEU A 929 8.20 -45.92 -62.56
CA LEU A 929 8.15 -45.50 -61.16
C LEU A 929 8.96 -46.44 -60.26
N LEU A 930 8.86 -47.76 -60.44
CA LEU A 930 9.63 -48.75 -59.67
C LEU A 930 11.13 -48.59 -59.89
N VAL A 931 11.55 -48.29 -61.13
CA VAL A 931 12.94 -47.98 -61.45
C VAL A 931 13.38 -46.67 -60.80
N ALA A 932 12.52 -45.63 -60.81
CA ALA A 932 12.81 -44.34 -60.20
C ALA A 932 12.85 -44.36 -58.66
N ALA A 933 12.18 -45.33 -58.01
CA ALA A 933 11.99 -45.36 -56.56
C ALA A 933 13.30 -45.44 -55.76
N GLY A 934 14.35 -46.08 -56.31
CA GLY A 934 15.74 -46.11 -55.81
C GLY A 934 15.95 -46.75 -54.42
N ALA A 935 15.00 -46.61 -53.51
CA ALA A 935 14.99 -47.04 -52.12
C ALA A 935 13.95 -48.15 -51.90
N PRO A 936 14.29 -49.18 -51.11
CA PRO A 936 13.45 -50.35 -50.92
C PRO A 936 12.09 -50.02 -50.29
N GLU A 937 12.02 -49.02 -49.42
CA GLU A 937 10.76 -48.66 -48.77
C GLU A 937 9.79 -47.95 -49.73
N MET A 938 10.29 -47.20 -50.73
CA MET A 938 9.44 -46.60 -51.76
C MET A 938 8.92 -47.67 -52.73
N MET A 939 9.71 -48.71 -53.01
CA MET A 939 9.24 -49.88 -53.78
C MET A 939 8.11 -50.62 -53.06
N GLN A 940 8.18 -50.76 -51.73
CA GLN A 940 7.10 -51.37 -50.94
C GLN A 940 5.77 -50.60 -51.06
N VAL A 941 5.83 -49.27 -51.15
CA VAL A 941 4.63 -48.44 -51.36
C VAL A 941 4.06 -48.59 -52.77
N LEU A 942 4.91 -48.82 -53.78
CA LEU A 942 4.50 -48.94 -55.19
C LEU A 942 4.10 -50.37 -55.61
N LEU A 943 4.56 -51.39 -54.90
CA LEU A 943 4.27 -52.81 -55.17
C LEU A 943 2.76 -53.14 -55.27
N PRO A 944 1.86 -52.55 -54.47
CA PRO A 944 0.42 -52.73 -54.65
C PRO A 944 -0.09 -52.31 -56.03
N LEU A 945 0.54 -51.34 -56.71
CA LEU A 945 0.12 -50.89 -58.04
C LEU A 945 0.46 -51.90 -59.14
N SER A 946 1.54 -52.68 -58.99
CA SER A 946 1.89 -53.72 -59.97
C SER A 946 0.99 -54.96 -59.85
N ALA A 947 0.44 -55.21 -58.66
CA ALA A 947 -0.48 -56.32 -58.41
C ALA A 947 -1.85 -56.17 -59.10
N PHE A 948 -2.25 -54.95 -59.49
CA PHE A 948 -3.54 -54.70 -60.16
C PHE A 948 -3.50 -54.88 -61.69
N GLN A 949 -2.32 -55.09 -62.26
CA GLN A 949 -2.20 -55.41 -63.68
C GLN A 949 -2.11 -56.93 -63.84
N ASP A 950 -3.27 -57.57 -63.98
CA ASP A 950 -3.42 -59.01 -64.26
C ASP A 950 -2.77 -59.39 -65.60
N VAL A 951 -1.44 -59.46 -65.66
CA VAL A 951 -0.68 -60.07 -66.75
C VAL A 951 0.63 -60.64 -66.23
N CYS A 952 0.67 -61.97 -66.08
CA CYS A 952 1.82 -62.86 -65.99
C CYS A 952 3.16 -62.21 -65.58
N VAL A 953 3.53 -62.38 -64.30
CA VAL A 953 4.88 -62.14 -63.76
C VAL A 953 5.97 -62.96 -64.48
N GLY A 954 5.59 -63.94 -65.32
CA GLY A 954 6.49 -64.83 -66.06
C GLY A 954 7.41 -64.18 -67.09
N SER A 955 7.23 -62.91 -67.47
CA SER A 955 8.09 -62.24 -68.46
C SER A 955 9.07 -61.20 -67.90
N PHE A 956 9.03 -60.90 -66.59
CA PHE A 956 9.87 -59.87 -65.97
C PHE A 956 11.17 -60.39 -65.35
N LEU A 957 11.24 -61.68 -65.05
CA LEU A 957 12.42 -62.31 -64.43
C LEU A 957 13.69 -62.36 -65.30
N PRO A 958 13.65 -62.42 -66.66
CA PRO A 958 14.89 -62.53 -67.43
C PRO A 958 15.66 -61.21 -67.63
N LYS A 959 15.07 -60.04 -67.38
CA LYS A 959 15.71 -58.73 -67.66
C LYS A 959 16.25 -57.99 -66.43
N LEU A 960 16.02 -58.50 -65.22
CA LEU A 960 16.55 -57.93 -63.96
C LEU A 960 17.84 -58.61 -63.47
N SER A 961 18.32 -59.66 -64.14
CA SER A 961 19.53 -60.41 -63.77
C SER A 961 20.84 -59.62 -63.88
N THR A 962 20.83 -58.41 -64.44
CA THR A 962 22.00 -57.52 -64.54
C THR A 962 21.90 -56.27 -63.66
N CYS A 963 20.83 -56.09 -62.88
CA CYS A 963 20.66 -54.91 -62.03
C CYS A 963 21.05 -55.23 -60.56
N SER A 964 22.11 -54.60 -60.05
CA SER A 964 22.63 -54.79 -58.67
C SER A 964 21.62 -54.48 -57.55
N VAL A 965 20.50 -53.85 -57.90
CA VAL A 965 19.37 -53.58 -57.00
C VAL A 965 18.56 -54.85 -56.69
N PHE A 966 18.46 -55.79 -57.64
CA PHE A 966 17.68 -57.03 -57.46
C PHE A 966 18.32 -57.96 -56.41
N ALA A 967 19.65 -58.00 -56.34
CA ALA A 967 20.39 -58.74 -55.32
C ALA A 967 20.07 -58.24 -53.90
N ARG A 968 19.98 -56.92 -53.69
CA ARG A 968 19.65 -56.34 -52.37
C ARG A 968 18.20 -56.56 -51.93
N VAL A 969 17.26 -56.64 -52.87
CA VAL A 969 15.85 -56.93 -52.56
C VAL A 969 15.66 -58.41 -52.19
N VAL A 970 16.32 -59.33 -52.88
CA VAL A 970 16.30 -60.77 -52.54
C VAL A 970 17.00 -61.05 -51.20
N GLU A 971 18.08 -60.34 -50.89
CA GLU A 971 18.83 -60.48 -49.63
C GLU A 971 18.04 -59.94 -48.41
N HIS A 972 17.14 -58.97 -48.61
CA HIS A 972 16.27 -58.49 -47.52
C HIS A 972 15.01 -59.34 -47.33
N ILE A 973 14.47 -59.96 -48.38
CA ILE A 973 13.31 -60.87 -48.29
C ILE A 973 13.71 -62.19 -47.61
N SER A 974 14.93 -62.68 -47.83
CA SER A 974 15.43 -63.90 -47.18
C SER A 974 15.64 -63.72 -45.66
N VAL A 975 15.98 -62.52 -45.20
CA VAL A 975 16.15 -62.20 -43.77
C VAL A 975 14.80 -62.06 -43.04
N PHE A 976 13.74 -61.63 -43.73
CA PHE A 976 12.43 -61.40 -43.11
C PHE A 976 11.54 -62.66 -43.03
N CYS A 977 11.73 -63.65 -43.92
CA CYS A 977 10.92 -64.88 -43.96
C CYS A 977 11.52 -66.08 -43.22
N GLY A 978 12.71 -65.96 -42.61
CA GLY A 978 13.27 -67.01 -41.74
C GLY A 978 13.47 -68.37 -42.43
N TRP A 979 13.82 -68.40 -43.72
CA TRP A 979 14.09 -69.64 -44.44
C TRP A 979 15.60 -69.92 -44.47
N SER A 980 16.03 -70.96 -43.76
CA SER A 980 17.39 -71.48 -43.82
C SER A 980 17.59 -72.28 -45.11
N VAL A 981 18.64 -71.94 -45.85
CA VAL A 981 19.10 -72.65 -47.05
C VAL A 981 19.58 -74.06 -46.68
N GLY A 982 18.97 -75.07 -47.30
CA GLY A 982 19.39 -76.45 -47.20
C GLY A 982 18.71 -77.33 -48.26
N ASN A 983 19.34 -77.38 -49.45
CA ASN A 983 19.20 -78.38 -50.52
C ASN A 983 17.78 -78.77 -50.98
N CYS A 984 17.38 -78.31 -52.17
CA CYS A 984 16.96 -79.19 -53.27
C CYS A 984 16.89 -78.41 -54.59
N GLU A 985 17.11 -79.15 -55.68
CA GLU A 985 17.46 -78.72 -57.01
C GLU A 985 16.39 -77.90 -57.76
N VAL A 986 16.91 -77.11 -58.70
CA VAL A 986 16.22 -76.19 -59.61
C VAL A 986 15.33 -76.94 -60.60
N HIS A 987 14.07 -76.52 -60.70
CA HIS A 987 13.35 -76.45 -61.97
C HIS A 987 12.59 -75.13 -62.08
#